data_AF-A0A5M8RPB8-F1
#
_entry.id   AF-A0A5M8RPB8-F1
#
_cell.length_a   1.000
_cell.length_b   1.000
_cell.length_c   1.000
_cell.angle_alpha   90.00
_cell.angle_beta   90.00
_cell.angle_gamma   90.00
#
_symmetry.space_group_name_H-M   'P 1'
#
loop_
_entity.id
_entity.type
_entity.pdbx_description
1 polymer ?
#
loop_
_entity_poly.entity_id
_entity_poly.type
_entity_poly.pdbx_seq_one_letter_code
_entity_poly.pdbx_strand_id
1 'polypeptide(L)'
;MRFIVKFKWVIAAVVLALTVILSLFSPNLTELANEKGQAQLPSDSISERAKDILKSAGENNNTVSVVFTLDHALKKNEKEKMREFIDRIKKIDGVEGVTSPLSGDQEIRDQLMSKDRKTVLVPVTVTGSDQQVEKIADHIYKAVPDDLTAYITGASLINQDFAHSSEEGLKKTEVITVILIIGLLLVVFRSVVTPFVPIIVVGFSYFISQSLLAILVHNVGFPISTFTQTFLVAILFGIGTDYCILLLTRFREELANGHNKVESTLIAYRTAGKTLFISGFAVLVGFSVLGFAKFAVFQSAVGVAVGVGVLMIILYTLLPLFMVTLGETLFWPSKKVLSHNDNKLWAFLGRHSVARPFLFIVITAIITVPFILTYDDQISFDSTSEISSSYQSVKGLEAIKEGLGEGKTFSVNVVMKGENKLTTAETIPYLGNISKAIEKVEHVDSVMTITQPTGKEIEGLSIDHQLGAVADGLNKTTKGLGDVQSGLTDVEEGLRQIAGQTAGSSANGGSGGSLGDAADGLGKINSQLQLVSGQMEQTGNASEAVPQLTAISGQLGQIQSGLEQANQQLEAQQRQAGTLTESLGQLADGIKSAKDGLAKISDGITASSDMLEDMSNSPTVKDTGIFIPNRVMKNKDFQKSIDNYSFSDGKGVQLSVVLDINPYSEQAIATVNKIKEAAADEAAGTPLEDAVIVYGGVASQNADLKEISTTDLSRTMLIMVIGLFAVLTVLFRSMIMPIYMIASLFITYYTAMSITELVFVHIMGNDGVSWAVPFFSFVILIALGVDYSIFLLDRFKEEVRFGIHQGVVRSMSKMGSVIMTAAIILAGTFAAMMPSGVNTLMQVATVVIVGLLLYGLIVLPLLIPAIIVTFGEGNWWPFGRKKVKE
;
A
#
# COMPACT_ATOMS: atom_id res chain seq x y z
N MET A 1 -50.58 -14.43 -9.55
CA MET A 1 -50.41 -15.03 -10.89
C MET A 1 -51.57 -14.79 -11.86
N ARG A 2 -52.81 -15.24 -11.60
CA ARG A 2 -53.96 -15.02 -12.53
C ARG A 2 -54.17 -13.54 -12.91
N PHE A 3 -54.03 -12.64 -11.94
CA PHE A 3 -54.10 -11.19 -12.17
C PHE A 3 -53.02 -10.69 -13.14
N ILE A 4 -51.76 -11.11 -12.93
CA ILE A 4 -50.61 -10.74 -13.76
C ILE A 4 -50.82 -11.18 -15.21
N VAL A 5 -51.29 -12.41 -15.42
CA VAL A 5 -51.58 -12.93 -16.76
C VAL A 5 -52.72 -12.17 -17.45
N LYS A 6 -53.74 -11.73 -16.69
CA LYS A 6 -54.86 -10.94 -17.20
C LYS A 6 -54.42 -9.55 -17.68
N PHE A 7 -53.57 -8.87 -16.91
CA PHE A 7 -53.10 -7.50 -17.18
C PHE A 7 -51.70 -7.42 -17.80
N LYS A 8 -51.23 -8.51 -18.42
CA LYS A 8 -49.85 -8.68 -18.89
C LYS A 8 -49.31 -7.51 -19.74
N TRP A 9 -50.13 -6.95 -20.66
CA TRP A 9 -49.70 -5.84 -21.52
C TRP A 9 -49.58 -4.51 -20.76
N VAL A 10 -50.48 -4.25 -19.80
CA VAL A 10 -50.40 -3.06 -18.94
C VAL A 10 -49.16 -3.15 -18.06
N ILE A 11 -48.90 -4.32 -17.47
CA ILE A 11 -47.72 -4.55 -16.64
C ILE A 11 -46.43 -4.38 -17.45
N ALA A 12 -46.37 -4.93 -18.66
CA ALA A 12 -45.22 -4.77 -19.54
C ALA A 12 -44.98 -3.31 -19.92
N ALA A 13 -46.03 -2.55 -20.23
CA ALA A 13 -45.93 -1.12 -20.51
C ALA A 13 -45.46 -0.33 -19.28
N VAL A 14 -45.93 -0.67 -18.08
CA VAL A 14 -45.48 -0.06 -16.82
C VAL A 14 -44.01 -0.38 -16.55
N VAL A 15 -43.56 -1.63 -16.73
CA VAL A 15 -42.14 -2.00 -16.57
C VAL A 15 -41.28 -1.22 -17.56
N LEU A 16 -41.67 -1.15 -18.83
CA LEU A 16 -40.93 -0.41 -19.84
C LEU A 16 -40.88 1.09 -19.53
N ALA A 17 -42.02 1.69 -19.16
CA ALA A 17 -42.09 3.08 -18.76
C ALA A 17 -41.22 3.35 -17.52
N LEU A 18 -41.27 2.47 -16.52
CA LEU A 18 -40.45 2.55 -15.33
C LEU A 18 -38.95 2.50 -15.66
N THR A 19 -38.52 1.58 -16.53
CA THR A 19 -37.13 1.50 -16.97
C THR A 19 -36.68 2.77 -17.68
N VAL A 20 -37.49 3.31 -18.59
CA VAL A 20 -37.18 4.56 -19.30
C VAL A 20 -37.12 5.74 -18.35
N ILE A 21 -38.10 5.89 -17.45
CA ILE A 21 -38.14 6.97 -16.46
C ILE A 21 -36.91 6.86 -15.55
N LEU A 22 -36.67 5.71 -14.94
CA LEU A 22 -35.53 5.52 -14.05
C LEU A 22 -34.20 5.79 -14.76
N SER A 23 -34.02 5.31 -15.99
CA SER A 23 -32.79 5.55 -16.76
C SER A 23 -32.58 7.01 -17.16
N LEU A 24 -33.64 7.80 -17.33
CA LEU A 24 -33.53 9.23 -17.67
C LEU A 24 -33.24 10.11 -16.45
N PHE A 25 -33.73 9.71 -15.26
CA PHE A 25 -33.56 10.47 -14.02
C PHE A 25 -32.41 9.98 -13.13
N SER A 26 -31.92 8.75 -13.34
CA SER A 26 -30.82 8.21 -12.55
C SER A 26 -29.47 8.76 -13.03
N PRO A 27 -28.54 9.07 -12.12
CA PRO A 27 -27.18 9.39 -12.51
C PRO A 27 -26.45 8.13 -13.03
N ASN A 28 -25.26 8.30 -13.61
CA ASN A 28 -24.49 7.19 -14.16
C ASN A 28 -23.82 6.37 -13.05
N LEU A 29 -24.27 5.13 -12.82
CA LEU A 29 -23.73 4.29 -11.76
C LEU A 29 -22.22 4.03 -11.93
N THR A 30 -21.76 3.82 -13.17
CA THR A 30 -20.36 3.54 -13.47
C THR A 30 -19.47 4.72 -13.08
N GLU A 31 -19.89 5.93 -13.40
CA GLU A 31 -19.17 7.15 -13.02
C GLU A 31 -19.14 7.32 -11.49
N LEU A 32 -20.28 7.13 -10.82
CA LEU A 32 -20.33 7.14 -9.36
C LEU A 32 -19.47 6.04 -8.71
N ALA A 33 -19.41 4.85 -9.30
CA ALA A 33 -18.57 3.75 -8.82
C ALA A 33 -17.08 4.05 -9.03
N ASN A 34 -16.70 4.75 -10.10
CA ASN A 34 -15.32 5.18 -10.31
C ASN A 34 -14.91 6.29 -9.31
N GLU A 35 -15.81 7.24 -9.04
CA GLU A 35 -15.53 8.35 -8.11
C GLU A 35 -15.55 7.93 -6.64
N LYS A 36 -16.52 7.10 -6.24
CA LYS A 36 -16.78 6.76 -4.83
C LYS A 36 -16.51 5.30 -4.48
N GLY A 37 -16.29 4.44 -5.46
CA GLY A 37 -16.24 2.99 -5.29
C GLY A 37 -14.84 2.38 -5.17
N GLN A 38 -13.81 3.22 -5.07
CA GLN A 38 -12.48 2.80 -4.63
C GLN A 38 -12.51 2.38 -3.15
N ALA A 39 -11.53 1.59 -2.72
CA ALA A 39 -11.43 1.16 -1.33
C ALA A 39 -11.14 2.36 -0.42
N GLN A 40 -12.21 2.98 0.09
CA GLN A 40 -12.11 4.05 1.06
C GLN A 40 -11.86 3.44 2.43
N LEU A 41 -10.69 3.76 2.99
CA LEU A 41 -10.44 3.52 4.40
C LEU A 41 -11.32 4.45 5.23
N PRO A 42 -11.79 4.03 6.41
CA PRO A 42 -12.50 4.91 7.32
C PRO A 42 -11.70 6.17 7.65
N SER A 43 -12.40 7.29 7.88
CA SER A 43 -11.78 8.57 8.20
C SER A 43 -10.96 8.56 9.50
N ASP A 44 -11.19 7.59 10.39
CA ASP A 44 -10.44 7.39 11.62
C ASP A 44 -9.18 6.54 11.45
N SER A 45 -8.99 5.89 10.29
CA SER A 45 -7.76 5.16 9.96
C SER A 45 -6.54 6.09 10.00
N ILE A 46 -5.41 5.53 10.42
CA ILE A 46 -4.18 6.30 10.66
C ILE A 46 -3.67 6.92 9.36
N SER A 47 -3.75 6.19 8.24
CA SER A 47 -3.33 6.69 6.93
C SER A 47 -4.24 7.79 6.37
N GLU A 48 -5.54 7.75 6.63
CA GLU A 48 -6.45 8.83 6.24
C GLU A 48 -6.26 10.06 7.11
N ARG A 49 -6.02 9.89 8.43
CA ARG A 49 -5.65 11.01 9.31
C ARG A 49 -4.34 11.67 8.87
N ALA A 50 -3.36 10.91 8.40
CA ALA A 50 -2.13 11.45 7.82
C ALA A 50 -2.42 12.31 6.58
N LYS A 51 -3.26 11.80 5.67
CA LYS A 51 -3.69 12.51 4.47
C LYS A 51 -4.44 13.81 4.80
N ASP A 52 -5.35 13.77 5.78
CA ASP A 52 -6.10 14.94 6.23
C ASP A 52 -5.19 15.99 6.91
N ILE A 53 -4.23 15.55 7.73
CA ILE A 53 -3.26 16.45 8.37
C ILE A 53 -2.40 17.14 7.31
N LEU A 54 -1.84 16.40 6.35
CA LEU A 54 -1.04 16.96 5.25
C LEU A 54 -1.86 17.95 4.41
N LYS A 55 -3.08 17.56 4.01
CA LYS A 55 -3.99 18.42 3.26
C LYS A 55 -4.34 19.71 4.03
N SER A 56 -4.56 19.62 5.34
CA SER A 56 -4.85 20.79 6.20
C SER A 56 -3.66 21.73 6.35
N ALA A 57 -2.44 21.23 6.20
CA ALA A 57 -1.20 21.99 6.26
C ALA A 57 -0.88 22.72 4.94
N GLY A 58 -1.69 22.53 3.89
CA GLY A 58 -1.40 23.03 2.55
C GLY A 58 -0.54 22.07 1.71
N GLU A 59 -0.12 20.95 2.28
CA GLU A 59 0.68 19.90 1.62
C GLU A 59 -0.24 18.94 0.85
N ASN A 60 -1.07 19.47 -0.06
CA ASN A 60 -1.92 18.64 -0.95
C ASN A 60 -1.15 18.21 -2.22
N ASN A 61 0.12 17.89 -2.01
CA ASN A 61 1.12 17.67 -3.04
C ASN A 61 1.20 16.19 -3.37
N ASN A 62 0.95 15.85 -4.63
CA ASN A 62 1.17 14.53 -5.17
C ASN A 62 2.55 14.49 -5.82
N THR A 63 3.24 13.37 -5.70
CA THR A 63 4.53 13.15 -6.38
C THR A 63 4.29 12.30 -7.62
N VAL A 64 4.60 12.88 -8.77
CA VAL A 64 4.69 12.19 -10.06
C VAL A 64 6.16 11.98 -10.39
N SER A 65 6.52 10.78 -10.79
CA SER A 65 7.89 10.40 -11.11
C SER A 65 8.03 10.17 -12.61
N VAL A 66 8.89 10.95 -13.26
CA VAL A 66 9.32 10.69 -14.64
C VAL A 66 10.58 9.84 -14.61
N VAL A 67 10.53 8.67 -15.22
CA VAL A 67 11.58 7.66 -15.18
C VAL A 67 12.14 7.50 -16.58
N PHE A 68 13.37 7.94 -16.79
CA PHE A 68 14.08 7.74 -18.05
C PHE A 68 14.87 6.45 -18.00
N THR A 69 14.75 5.65 -19.06
CA THR A 69 15.46 4.36 -19.21
C THR A 69 16.34 4.41 -20.46
N LEU A 70 17.63 4.15 -20.29
CA LEU A 70 18.64 4.21 -21.34
C LEU A 70 19.34 2.86 -21.48
N ASP A 71 19.65 2.44 -22.70
CA ASP A 71 20.44 1.21 -22.94
C ASP A 71 21.92 1.35 -22.51
N HIS A 72 22.36 2.58 -22.25
CA HIS A 72 23.74 2.95 -21.96
C HIS A 72 23.81 4.05 -20.89
N ALA A 73 24.98 4.24 -20.29
CA ALA A 73 25.17 5.26 -19.27
C ALA A 73 24.94 6.68 -19.84
N LEU A 74 24.20 7.50 -19.09
CA LEU A 74 23.77 8.84 -19.46
C LEU A 74 24.90 9.74 -20.00
N LYS A 75 24.78 10.14 -21.27
CA LYS A 75 25.73 10.99 -22.01
C LYS A 75 25.47 12.48 -21.80
N LYS A 76 26.44 13.30 -22.22
CA LYS A 76 26.40 14.77 -22.04
C LYS A 76 25.26 15.45 -22.83
N ASN A 77 25.02 15.04 -24.06
CA ASN A 77 23.91 15.54 -24.90
C ASN A 77 22.54 15.22 -24.29
N GLU A 78 22.38 14.01 -23.74
CA GLU A 78 21.14 13.59 -23.07
C GLU A 78 20.91 14.40 -21.79
N LYS A 79 21.95 14.68 -21.00
CA LYS A 79 21.87 15.58 -19.84
C LYS A 79 21.37 16.97 -20.22
N GLU A 80 21.83 17.52 -21.34
CA GLU A 80 21.37 18.84 -21.81
C GLU A 80 19.89 18.81 -22.18
N LYS A 81 19.44 17.78 -22.91
CA LYS A 81 18.02 17.57 -23.22
C LYS A 81 17.15 17.40 -21.98
N MET A 82 17.64 16.68 -20.97
CA MET A 82 16.94 16.51 -19.70
C MET A 82 16.85 17.81 -18.91
N ARG A 83 17.88 18.67 -18.96
CA ARG A 83 17.79 20.02 -18.37
C ARG A 83 16.72 20.87 -19.07
N GLU A 84 16.70 20.87 -20.40
CA GLU A 84 15.66 21.57 -21.15
C GLU A 84 14.26 21.03 -20.84
N PHE A 85 14.12 19.71 -20.70
CA PHE A 85 12.89 19.06 -20.27
C PHE A 85 12.45 19.57 -18.88
N ILE A 86 13.34 19.51 -17.89
CA ILE A 86 13.09 19.98 -16.52
C ILE A 86 12.65 21.46 -16.51
N ASP A 87 13.29 22.30 -17.30
CA ASP A 87 12.96 23.72 -17.40
C ASP A 87 11.62 23.99 -18.11
N ARG A 88 11.19 23.09 -19.01
CA ARG A 88 9.86 23.14 -19.62
C ARG A 88 8.77 22.72 -18.62
N ILE A 89 8.97 21.61 -17.90
CA ILE A 89 7.94 21.09 -17.00
C ILE A 89 7.71 21.97 -15.77
N LYS A 90 8.74 22.68 -15.29
CA LYS A 90 8.61 23.70 -14.23
C LYS A 90 7.65 24.85 -14.58
N LYS A 91 7.32 25.02 -15.87
CA LYS A 91 6.41 26.07 -16.35
C LYS A 91 4.99 25.55 -16.60
N ILE A 92 4.75 24.26 -16.40
CA ILE A 92 3.41 23.67 -16.55
C ILE A 92 2.58 24.10 -15.33
N ASP A 93 1.36 24.57 -15.59
CA ASP A 93 0.42 24.95 -14.56
C ASP A 93 0.06 23.74 -13.67
N GLY A 94 0.11 23.92 -12.35
CA GLY A 94 -0.07 22.84 -11.36
C GLY A 94 1.21 22.07 -10.98
N VAL A 95 2.38 22.37 -11.56
CA VAL A 95 3.68 21.87 -11.09
C VAL A 95 4.25 22.85 -10.06
N GLU A 96 4.43 22.40 -8.82
CA GLU A 96 4.99 23.23 -7.74
C GLU A 96 6.50 23.11 -7.61
N GLY A 97 7.03 21.92 -7.89
CA GLY A 97 8.42 21.59 -7.67
C GLY A 97 8.91 20.50 -8.60
N VAL A 98 10.19 20.58 -8.98
CA VAL A 98 10.86 19.53 -9.77
C VAL A 98 12.25 19.31 -9.19
N THR A 99 12.49 18.10 -8.69
CA THR A 99 13.78 17.71 -8.14
C THR A 99 14.69 17.28 -9.28
N SER A 100 15.78 18.03 -9.51
CA SER A 100 16.68 17.75 -10.62
C SER A 100 17.74 16.71 -10.24
N PRO A 101 17.84 15.56 -10.95
CA PRO A 101 18.94 14.60 -10.80
C PRO A 101 20.24 15.10 -11.43
N LEU A 102 20.28 16.33 -11.95
CA LEU A 102 21.45 16.94 -12.58
C LEU A 102 22.01 18.10 -11.76
N SER A 103 21.60 18.19 -10.49
CA SER A 103 22.11 19.13 -9.50
C SER A 103 23.60 18.86 -9.21
N GLY A 104 24.29 19.86 -8.63
CA GLY A 104 25.69 19.72 -8.24
C GLY A 104 25.91 18.80 -7.04
N ASP A 105 24.83 18.47 -6.33
CA ASP A 105 24.84 17.64 -5.14
C ASP A 105 25.05 16.17 -5.50
N GLN A 106 26.05 15.53 -4.92
CA GLN A 106 26.36 14.12 -5.20
C GLN A 106 25.36 13.16 -4.54
N GLU A 107 24.82 13.51 -3.38
CA GLU A 107 23.90 12.63 -2.65
C GLU A 107 22.53 12.57 -3.33
N ILE A 108 22.00 13.71 -3.78
CA ILE A 108 20.76 13.76 -4.56
C ILE A 108 20.90 12.95 -5.86
N ARG A 109 22.08 13.01 -6.49
CA ARG A 109 22.35 12.23 -7.72
C ARG A 109 22.37 10.74 -7.47
N ASP A 110 23.00 10.30 -6.38
CA ASP A 110 23.08 8.88 -6.03
C ASP A 110 21.72 8.29 -5.65
N GLN A 111 20.77 9.12 -5.20
CA GLN A 111 19.39 8.69 -4.94
C GLN A 111 18.49 8.62 -6.17
N LEU A 112 18.71 9.51 -7.15
CA LEU A 112 17.84 9.67 -8.31
C LEU A 112 18.39 9.00 -9.58
N MET A 113 19.58 8.41 -9.52
CA MET A 113 20.21 7.72 -10.64
C MET A 113 20.68 6.33 -10.25
N SER A 114 20.45 5.35 -11.12
CA SER A 114 21.00 4.00 -10.94
C SER A 114 22.53 4.03 -10.90
N LYS A 115 23.15 3.05 -10.24
CA LYS A 115 24.62 2.93 -10.15
C LYS A 115 25.29 2.91 -11.53
N ASP A 116 24.64 2.31 -12.52
CA ASP A 116 25.09 2.25 -13.91
C ASP A 116 24.67 3.46 -14.77
N ARG A 117 23.92 4.41 -14.18
CA ARG A 117 23.41 5.64 -14.80
C ARG A 117 22.54 5.41 -16.04
N LYS A 118 21.86 4.26 -16.10
CA LYS A 118 20.90 3.92 -17.15
C LYS A 118 19.47 4.31 -16.81
N THR A 119 19.13 4.32 -15.52
CA THR A 119 17.83 4.75 -15.02
C THR A 119 17.98 6.09 -14.31
N VAL A 120 17.15 7.06 -14.68
CA VAL A 120 17.17 8.41 -14.10
C VAL A 120 15.75 8.80 -13.70
N LEU A 121 15.59 9.10 -12.42
CA LEU A 121 14.34 9.51 -11.80
C LEU A 121 14.28 11.05 -11.72
N VAL A 122 13.17 11.62 -12.16
CA VAL A 122 12.84 13.04 -12.00
C VAL A 122 11.53 13.14 -11.23
N PRO A 123 11.58 13.31 -9.89
CA PRO A 123 10.40 13.58 -9.08
C PRO A 123 9.83 14.97 -9.40
N VAL A 124 8.51 15.03 -9.57
CA VAL A 124 7.74 16.23 -9.89
C VAL A 124 6.60 16.35 -8.88
N THR A 125 6.61 17.43 -8.11
CA THR A 125 5.57 17.77 -7.16
C THR A 125 4.45 18.50 -7.88
N VAL A 126 3.24 17.96 -7.82
CA VAL A 126 2.05 18.48 -8.50
C VAL A 126 0.87 18.65 -7.55
N THR A 127 0.04 19.65 -7.79
CA THR A 127 -1.18 19.88 -7.01
C THR A 127 -2.45 19.56 -7.78
N GLY A 128 -3.44 19.04 -7.06
CA GLY A 128 -4.78 18.80 -7.57
C GLY A 128 -5.37 17.47 -7.13
N SER A 129 -6.59 17.20 -7.63
CA SER A 129 -7.23 15.88 -7.59
C SER A 129 -6.57 14.90 -8.53
N ASP A 130 -6.80 13.59 -8.37
CA ASP A 130 -6.20 12.55 -9.21
C ASP A 130 -6.43 12.77 -10.72
N GLN A 131 -7.64 13.22 -11.12
CA GLN A 131 -7.94 13.59 -12.51
C GLN A 131 -7.15 14.82 -13.01
N GLN A 132 -6.84 15.78 -12.13
CA GLN A 132 -6.00 16.92 -12.49
C GLN A 132 -4.53 16.49 -12.61
N VAL A 133 -4.08 15.64 -11.70
CA VAL A 133 -2.73 15.04 -11.72
C VAL A 133 -2.52 14.24 -13.01
N GLU A 134 -3.50 13.46 -13.46
CA GLU A 134 -3.46 12.75 -14.74
C GLU A 134 -3.26 13.70 -15.93
N LYS A 135 -4.02 14.80 -15.99
CA LYS A 135 -3.87 15.81 -17.06
C LYS A 135 -2.51 16.50 -17.03
N ILE A 136 -1.98 16.79 -15.84
CA ILE A 136 -0.64 17.36 -15.67
C ILE A 136 0.42 16.36 -16.11
N ALA A 137 0.28 15.08 -15.71
CA ALA A 137 1.17 14.00 -16.13
C ALA A 137 1.18 13.81 -17.66
N ASP A 138 0.03 13.89 -18.32
CA ASP A 138 -0.08 13.88 -19.78
C ASP A 138 0.70 15.03 -20.45
N HIS A 139 0.63 16.23 -19.87
CA HIS A 139 1.41 17.38 -20.35
C HIS A 139 2.92 17.20 -20.10
N ILE A 140 3.30 16.62 -18.97
CA ILE A 140 4.69 16.26 -18.67
C ILE A 140 5.19 15.22 -19.68
N TYR A 141 4.38 14.18 -19.98
CA TYR A 141 4.75 13.14 -20.93
C TYR A 141 4.97 13.70 -22.33
N LYS A 142 4.08 14.58 -22.79
CA LYS A 142 4.22 15.26 -24.10
C LYS A 142 5.44 16.18 -24.18
N ALA A 143 6.02 16.58 -23.05
CA ALA A 143 7.23 17.41 -23.02
C ALA A 143 8.53 16.58 -23.11
N VAL A 144 8.45 15.26 -22.93
CA VAL A 144 9.57 14.31 -23.03
C VAL A 144 10.16 14.37 -24.46
N PRO A 145 11.49 14.44 -24.62
CA PRO A 145 12.12 14.40 -25.94
C PRO A 145 11.85 13.08 -26.68
N ASP A 146 11.49 13.14 -27.97
CA ASP A 146 11.11 11.96 -28.79
C ASP A 146 12.20 10.87 -28.88
N ASP A 147 13.47 11.22 -28.68
CA ASP A 147 14.60 10.30 -28.75
C ASP A 147 14.96 9.64 -27.41
N LEU A 148 14.23 9.97 -26.33
CA LEU A 148 14.42 9.39 -25.01
C LEU A 148 13.21 8.54 -24.61
N THR A 149 13.47 7.32 -24.15
CA THR A 149 12.43 6.49 -23.54
C THR A 149 12.20 6.95 -22.10
N ALA A 150 10.99 7.44 -21.82
CA ALA A 150 10.56 7.77 -20.48
C ALA A 150 9.19 7.17 -20.16
N TYR A 151 8.98 6.88 -18.89
CA TYR A 151 7.71 6.46 -18.33
C TYR A 151 7.31 7.41 -17.21
N ILE A 152 6.01 7.57 -16.98
CA ILE A 152 5.50 8.37 -15.87
C ILE A 152 4.75 7.46 -14.92
N THR A 153 5.07 7.56 -13.63
CA THR A 153 4.44 6.78 -12.57
C THR A 153 4.18 7.66 -11.34
N GLY A 154 3.41 7.13 -10.40
CA GLY A 154 2.98 7.83 -9.19
C GLY A 154 1.72 7.17 -8.63
N ALA A 155 1.50 7.30 -7.32
CA ALA A 155 0.38 6.62 -6.66
C ALA A 155 -0.98 7.02 -7.27
N SER A 156 -1.21 8.32 -7.52
CA SER A 156 -2.43 8.81 -8.18
C SER A 156 -2.63 8.26 -9.59
N LEU A 157 -1.55 8.10 -10.37
CA LEU A 157 -1.62 7.59 -11.74
C LEU A 157 -1.92 6.08 -11.75
N ILE A 158 -1.32 5.32 -10.83
CA ILE A 158 -1.62 3.89 -10.66
C ILE A 158 -3.10 3.71 -10.29
N ASN A 159 -3.61 4.49 -9.34
CA ASN A 159 -5.02 4.43 -8.94
C ASN A 159 -5.98 4.78 -10.08
N GLN A 160 -5.61 5.77 -10.90
CA GLN A 160 -6.39 6.19 -12.06
C GLN A 160 -6.36 5.12 -13.17
N ASP A 161 -5.20 4.55 -13.47
CA ASP A 161 -5.05 3.43 -14.40
C ASP A 161 -5.84 2.19 -13.95
N PHE A 162 -5.86 1.91 -12.65
CA PHE A 162 -6.69 0.86 -12.05
C PHE A 162 -8.19 1.12 -12.26
N ALA A 163 -8.66 2.35 -12.02
CA ALA A 163 -10.05 2.73 -12.22
C ALA A 163 -10.46 2.59 -13.70
N HIS A 164 -9.63 3.08 -14.62
CA HIS A 164 -9.87 2.95 -16.07
C HIS A 164 -9.85 1.50 -16.53
N SER A 165 -8.86 0.71 -16.10
CA SER A 165 -8.77 -0.71 -16.42
C SER A 165 -9.98 -1.49 -15.91
N SER A 166 -10.44 -1.18 -14.69
CA SER A 166 -11.65 -1.76 -14.11
C SER A 166 -12.91 -1.43 -14.92
N GLU A 167 -13.06 -0.17 -15.36
CA GLU A 167 -14.20 0.25 -16.18
C GLU A 167 -14.21 -0.44 -17.55
N GLU A 168 -13.06 -0.51 -18.22
CA GLU A 168 -12.92 -1.24 -19.48
C GLU A 168 -13.20 -2.73 -19.32
N GLY A 169 -12.67 -3.34 -18.25
CA GLY A 169 -12.86 -4.74 -17.91
C GLY A 169 -14.32 -5.07 -17.66
N LEU A 170 -15.06 -4.17 -16.99
CA LEU A 170 -16.50 -4.27 -16.81
C LEU A 170 -17.25 -4.27 -18.15
N LYS A 171 -17.00 -3.27 -19.02
CA LYS A 171 -17.66 -3.17 -20.34
C LYS A 171 -17.39 -4.41 -21.20
N LYS A 172 -16.16 -4.92 -21.19
CA LYS A 172 -15.78 -6.17 -21.89
C LYS A 172 -16.57 -7.35 -21.32
N THR A 173 -16.60 -7.49 -19.99
CA THR A 173 -17.31 -8.57 -19.28
C THR A 173 -18.79 -8.58 -19.62
N GLU A 174 -19.47 -7.43 -19.64
CA GLU A 174 -20.90 -7.33 -19.97
C GLU A 174 -21.22 -7.89 -21.36
N VAL A 175 -20.50 -7.44 -22.38
CA VAL A 175 -20.74 -7.86 -23.77
C VAL A 175 -20.44 -9.35 -23.94
N ILE A 176 -19.33 -9.83 -23.38
CA ILE A 176 -18.92 -11.23 -23.47
C ILE A 176 -19.93 -12.12 -22.74
N THR A 177 -20.41 -11.70 -21.57
CA THR A 177 -21.42 -12.43 -20.78
C THR A 177 -22.70 -12.63 -21.59
N VAL A 178 -23.22 -11.57 -22.23
CA VAL A 178 -24.44 -11.68 -23.04
C VAL A 178 -24.24 -12.65 -24.21
N ILE A 179 -23.12 -12.55 -24.94
CA ILE A 179 -22.82 -13.43 -26.08
C ILE A 179 -22.69 -14.89 -25.62
N LEU A 180 -21.98 -15.14 -24.52
CA LEU A 180 -21.77 -16.47 -23.97
C LEU A 180 -23.10 -17.09 -23.52
N ILE A 181 -23.93 -16.33 -22.81
CA ILE A 181 -25.26 -16.79 -22.37
C ILE A 181 -26.14 -17.13 -23.57
N ILE A 182 -26.15 -16.30 -24.62
CA ILE A 182 -26.87 -16.63 -25.87
C ILE A 182 -26.39 -17.97 -26.42
N GLY A 183 -25.08 -18.13 -26.58
CA GLY A 183 -24.47 -19.35 -27.11
C GLY A 183 -24.84 -20.58 -26.27
N LEU A 184 -24.76 -20.47 -24.95
CA LEU A 184 -25.05 -21.56 -24.04
C LEU A 184 -26.54 -21.91 -23.99
N LEU A 185 -27.42 -20.91 -23.97
CA LEU A 185 -28.86 -21.10 -24.04
C LEU A 185 -29.30 -21.74 -25.37
N LEU A 186 -28.67 -21.36 -26.49
CA LEU A 186 -28.91 -21.99 -27.80
C LEU A 186 -28.57 -23.49 -27.75
N VAL A 187 -27.46 -23.86 -27.11
CA VAL A 187 -27.05 -25.26 -26.92
C VAL A 187 -28.02 -26.01 -26.01
N VAL A 188 -28.41 -25.42 -24.89
CA VAL A 188 -29.27 -26.06 -23.86
C VAL A 188 -30.69 -26.27 -24.37
N PHE A 189 -31.32 -25.26 -24.96
CA PHE A 189 -32.72 -25.37 -25.41
C PHE A 189 -32.86 -25.93 -26.82
N ARG A 190 -31.80 -25.90 -27.64
CA ARG A 190 -31.87 -26.18 -29.09
C ARG A 190 -33.02 -25.41 -29.75
N SER A 191 -33.26 -24.18 -29.29
CA SER A 191 -34.31 -23.29 -29.74
C SER A 191 -33.71 -21.93 -30.00
N VAL A 192 -34.19 -21.27 -31.07
CA VAL A 192 -33.72 -19.92 -31.45
C VAL A 192 -34.41 -18.85 -30.62
N VAL A 193 -35.68 -19.04 -30.23
CA VAL A 193 -36.48 -18.01 -29.55
C VAL A 193 -36.28 -18.05 -28.04
N THR A 194 -36.16 -19.25 -27.45
CA THR A 194 -36.04 -19.40 -25.99
C THR A 194 -34.94 -18.54 -25.37
N PRO A 195 -33.71 -18.46 -25.93
CA PRO A 195 -32.60 -17.69 -25.35
C PRO A 195 -32.85 -16.20 -25.17
N PHE A 196 -33.65 -15.58 -26.05
CA PHE A 196 -33.91 -14.14 -25.99
C PHE A 196 -34.80 -13.74 -24.81
N VAL A 197 -35.66 -14.65 -24.34
CA VAL A 197 -36.58 -14.35 -23.23
C VAL A 197 -35.84 -14.13 -21.91
N PRO A 198 -34.97 -15.04 -21.43
CA PRO A 198 -34.14 -14.79 -20.25
C PRO A 198 -33.33 -13.50 -20.36
N ILE A 199 -32.72 -13.23 -21.52
CA ILE A 199 -31.88 -12.04 -21.72
C ILE A 199 -32.69 -10.75 -21.62
N ILE A 200 -33.89 -10.71 -22.22
CA ILE A 200 -34.76 -9.54 -22.11
C ILE A 200 -35.21 -9.36 -20.66
N VAL A 201 -35.65 -10.44 -20.00
CA VAL A 201 -36.14 -10.41 -18.61
C VAL A 201 -35.03 -9.95 -17.66
N VAL A 202 -33.84 -10.53 -17.75
CA VAL A 202 -32.68 -10.15 -16.94
C VAL A 202 -32.20 -8.75 -17.32
N GLY A 203 -32.16 -8.39 -18.60
CA GLY A 203 -31.73 -7.08 -19.07
C GLY A 203 -32.57 -5.94 -18.49
N PHE A 204 -33.91 -6.08 -18.50
CA PHE A 204 -34.79 -5.13 -17.82
C PHE A 204 -34.53 -5.06 -16.32
N SER A 205 -34.30 -6.21 -15.67
CA SER A 205 -33.92 -6.25 -14.27
C SER A 205 -32.61 -5.51 -14.01
N TYR A 206 -31.59 -5.73 -14.86
CA TYR A 206 -30.28 -5.09 -14.76
C TYR A 206 -30.40 -3.57 -14.87
N PHE A 207 -31.05 -3.05 -15.91
CA PHE A 207 -31.20 -1.60 -16.10
C PHE A 207 -31.96 -0.93 -14.94
N ILE A 208 -33.05 -1.55 -14.46
CA ILE A 208 -33.79 -1.02 -13.30
C ILE A 208 -32.92 -1.04 -12.05
N SER A 209 -32.15 -2.11 -11.84
CA SER A 209 -31.25 -2.25 -10.68
C SER A 209 -30.14 -1.19 -10.71
N GLN A 210 -29.51 -0.99 -11.87
CA GLN A 210 -28.51 0.04 -12.10
C GLN A 210 -29.04 1.43 -11.74
N SER A 211 -30.19 1.81 -12.30
CA SER A 211 -30.79 3.12 -12.01
C SER A 211 -31.19 3.28 -10.55
N LEU A 212 -31.74 2.24 -9.92
CA LEU A 212 -32.15 2.30 -8.51
C LEU A 212 -30.93 2.44 -7.59
N LEU A 213 -29.86 1.68 -7.86
CA LEU A 213 -28.61 1.82 -7.13
C LEU A 213 -28.02 3.21 -7.30
N ALA A 214 -28.03 3.76 -8.52
CA ALA A 214 -27.48 5.09 -8.78
C ALA A 214 -28.19 6.17 -7.97
N ILE A 215 -29.53 6.07 -7.87
CA ILE A 215 -30.34 6.95 -7.04
C ILE A 215 -30.02 6.76 -5.54
N LEU A 216 -29.84 5.52 -5.08
CA LEU A 216 -29.48 5.26 -3.67
C LEU A 216 -28.10 5.82 -3.33
N VAL A 217 -27.10 5.64 -4.19
CA VAL A 217 -25.75 6.16 -3.99
C VAL A 217 -25.75 7.69 -3.97
N HIS A 218 -26.49 8.32 -4.89
CA HIS A 218 -26.54 9.78 -4.99
C HIS A 218 -27.31 10.43 -3.84
N ASN A 219 -28.47 9.89 -3.45
CA ASN A 219 -29.38 10.58 -2.53
C ASN A 219 -29.16 10.24 -1.05
N VAL A 220 -28.77 9.00 -0.74
CA VAL A 220 -28.64 8.52 0.65
C VAL A 220 -27.23 8.02 0.98
N GLY A 221 -26.26 8.21 0.07
CA GLY A 221 -24.87 7.81 0.29
C GLY A 221 -24.69 6.30 0.41
N PHE A 222 -25.52 5.52 -0.31
CA PHE A 222 -25.40 4.06 -0.31
C PHE A 222 -23.99 3.62 -0.76
N PRO A 223 -23.35 2.65 -0.08
CA PRO A 223 -22.00 2.22 -0.41
C PRO A 223 -21.95 1.56 -1.79
N ILE A 224 -20.94 1.87 -2.59
CA ILE A 224 -20.73 1.29 -3.91
C ILE A 224 -19.26 0.91 -4.11
N SER A 225 -19.02 -0.05 -5.00
CA SER A 225 -17.72 -0.44 -5.49
C SER A 225 -17.82 -0.86 -6.96
N THR A 226 -16.74 -0.70 -7.71
CA THR A 226 -16.58 -1.25 -9.08
C THR A 226 -16.76 -2.77 -9.11
N PHE A 227 -16.37 -3.46 -8.03
CA PHE A 227 -16.59 -4.90 -7.85
C PHE A 227 -18.09 -5.23 -7.77
N THR A 228 -18.84 -4.49 -6.95
CA THR A 228 -20.29 -4.69 -6.80
C THR A 228 -21.00 -4.54 -8.14
N GLN A 229 -20.62 -3.56 -8.96
CA GLN A 229 -21.20 -3.38 -10.29
C GLN A 229 -20.92 -4.57 -11.21
N THR A 230 -19.69 -5.08 -11.19
CA THR A 230 -19.29 -6.23 -12.01
C THR A 230 -20.03 -7.50 -11.58
N PHE A 231 -20.07 -7.77 -10.28
CA PHE A 231 -20.77 -8.94 -9.75
C PHE A 231 -22.29 -8.81 -9.90
N LEU A 232 -22.85 -7.61 -9.86
CA LEU A 232 -24.26 -7.37 -10.16
C LEU A 232 -24.61 -7.92 -11.54
N VAL A 233 -23.82 -7.63 -12.57
CA VAL A 233 -24.00 -8.19 -13.92
C VAL A 233 -23.93 -9.72 -13.86
N ALA A 234 -22.81 -10.28 -13.39
CA ALA A 234 -22.59 -11.72 -13.41
C ALA A 234 -23.68 -12.50 -12.66
N ILE A 235 -24.13 -12.01 -11.51
CA ILE A 235 -25.12 -12.66 -10.65
C ILE A 235 -26.54 -12.51 -11.22
N LEU A 236 -26.95 -11.32 -11.67
CA LEU A 236 -28.28 -11.14 -12.29
C LEU A 236 -28.41 -12.00 -13.54
N PHE A 237 -27.38 -12.04 -14.38
CA PHE A 237 -27.37 -12.87 -15.58
C PHE A 237 -27.24 -14.35 -15.27
N GLY A 238 -26.45 -14.74 -14.28
CA GLY A 238 -26.35 -16.12 -13.81
C GLY A 238 -27.66 -16.65 -13.23
N ILE A 239 -28.05 -16.13 -12.06
CA ILE A 239 -29.25 -16.54 -11.32
C ILE A 239 -30.51 -16.29 -12.15
N GLY A 240 -30.63 -15.09 -12.75
CA GLY A 240 -31.84 -14.71 -13.47
C GLY A 240 -32.07 -15.53 -14.72
N THR A 241 -31.00 -15.90 -15.43
CA THR A 241 -31.11 -16.84 -16.54
C THR A 241 -31.52 -18.21 -16.03
N ASP A 242 -30.83 -18.76 -15.03
CA ASP A 242 -31.17 -20.09 -14.46
C ASP A 242 -32.64 -20.16 -14.01
N TYR A 243 -33.10 -19.14 -13.29
CA TYR A 243 -34.49 -19.04 -12.85
C TYR A 243 -35.49 -18.99 -14.01
N CYS A 244 -35.17 -18.25 -15.08
CA CYS A 244 -35.97 -18.31 -16.30
C CYS A 244 -35.99 -19.73 -16.87
N ILE A 245 -34.85 -20.42 -16.93
CA ILE A 245 -34.75 -21.77 -17.49
C ILE A 245 -35.61 -22.76 -16.74
N LEU A 246 -35.58 -22.74 -15.41
CA LEU A 246 -36.36 -23.63 -14.57
C LEU A 246 -37.87 -23.43 -14.80
N LEU A 247 -38.31 -22.18 -14.84
CA LEU A 247 -39.70 -21.84 -15.10
C LEU A 247 -40.14 -22.20 -16.53
N LEU A 248 -39.30 -21.91 -17.53
CA LEU A 248 -39.57 -22.23 -18.93
C LEU A 248 -39.57 -23.73 -19.18
N THR A 249 -38.68 -24.48 -18.53
CA THR A 249 -38.64 -25.95 -18.58
C THR A 249 -39.91 -26.51 -17.97
N ARG A 250 -40.30 -26.05 -16.78
CA ARG A 250 -41.54 -26.51 -16.15
C ARG A 250 -42.76 -26.18 -17.00
N PHE A 251 -42.79 -25.00 -17.60
CA PHE A 251 -43.84 -24.61 -18.53
C PHE A 251 -43.91 -25.49 -19.78
N ARG A 252 -42.75 -25.86 -20.34
CA ARG A 252 -42.65 -26.81 -21.45
C ARG A 252 -43.20 -28.18 -21.07
N GLU A 253 -42.90 -28.67 -19.87
CA GLU A 253 -43.43 -29.93 -19.34
C GLU A 253 -44.97 -29.90 -19.24
N GLU A 254 -45.55 -28.79 -18.75
CA GLU A 254 -47.00 -28.69 -18.63
C GLU A 254 -47.71 -28.51 -19.97
N LEU A 255 -47.10 -27.81 -20.94
CA LEU A 255 -47.58 -27.80 -22.33
C LEU A 255 -47.56 -29.21 -22.94
N ALA A 256 -46.50 -29.98 -22.67
CA ALA A 256 -46.39 -31.37 -23.12
C ALA A 256 -47.47 -32.30 -22.53
N ASN A 257 -47.90 -32.02 -21.31
CA ASN A 257 -48.99 -32.75 -20.63
C ASN A 257 -50.39 -32.37 -21.17
N GLY A 258 -50.48 -31.51 -22.18
CA GLY A 258 -51.74 -31.13 -22.84
C GLY A 258 -52.45 -29.92 -22.23
N HIS A 259 -51.85 -29.24 -21.25
CA HIS A 259 -52.41 -28.01 -20.69
C HIS A 259 -52.28 -26.83 -21.65
N ASN A 260 -53.23 -25.89 -21.63
CA ASN A 260 -53.15 -24.67 -22.44
C ASN A 260 -52.10 -23.68 -21.90
N LYS A 261 -51.62 -22.75 -22.73
CA LYS A 261 -50.56 -21.79 -22.34
C LYS A 261 -50.82 -20.98 -21.05
N VAL A 262 -52.08 -20.64 -20.74
CA VAL A 262 -52.40 -19.90 -19.51
C VAL A 262 -52.34 -20.83 -18.30
N GLU A 263 -52.91 -22.02 -18.43
CA GLU A 263 -52.94 -23.05 -17.39
C GLU A 263 -51.53 -23.57 -17.10
N SER A 264 -50.74 -23.90 -18.13
CA SER A 264 -49.34 -24.30 -18.00
C SER A 264 -48.52 -23.25 -17.26
N THR A 265 -48.74 -21.96 -17.55
CA THR A 265 -48.07 -20.87 -16.82
C THR A 265 -48.47 -20.87 -15.34
N LEU A 266 -49.77 -20.99 -15.04
CA LEU A 266 -50.25 -21.01 -13.65
C LEU A 266 -49.71 -22.20 -12.85
N ILE A 267 -49.63 -23.38 -13.47
CA ILE A 267 -49.10 -24.59 -12.84
C ILE A 267 -47.59 -24.43 -12.61
N ALA A 268 -46.83 -23.96 -13.60
CA ALA A 268 -45.40 -23.76 -13.49
C ALA A 268 -45.01 -22.83 -12.32
N TYR A 269 -45.72 -21.72 -12.13
CA TYR A 269 -45.48 -20.82 -10.99
C TYR A 269 -45.96 -21.38 -9.65
N ARG A 270 -46.96 -22.26 -9.65
CA ARG A 270 -47.46 -22.89 -8.41
C ARG A 270 -46.50 -23.97 -7.90
N THR A 271 -45.79 -24.66 -8.79
CA THR A 271 -44.81 -25.69 -8.44
C THR A 271 -43.40 -25.12 -8.41
N ALA A 272 -42.77 -24.94 -9.58
CA ALA A 272 -41.39 -24.48 -9.70
C ALA A 272 -41.20 -23.03 -9.20
N GLY A 273 -42.17 -22.15 -9.44
CA GLY A 273 -42.11 -20.77 -8.96
C GLY A 273 -41.93 -20.69 -7.44
N LYS A 274 -42.66 -21.49 -6.66
CA LYS A 274 -42.54 -21.50 -5.20
C LYS A 274 -41.10 -21.79 -4.74
N THR A 275 -40.46 -22.82 -5.30
CA THR A 275 -39.08 -23.17 -4.97
C THR A 275 -38.10 -22.07 -5.42
N LEU A 276 -38.33 -21.46 -6.58
CA LEU A 276 -37.55 -20.30 -7.05
C LEU A 276 -37.65 -19.11 -6.11
N PHE A 277 -38.85 -18.75 -5.65
CA PHE A 277 -39.04 -17.62 -4.75
C PHE A 277 -38.29 -17.83 -3.44
N ILE A 278 -38.35 -19.06 -2.93
CA ILE A 278 -37.62 -19.51 -1.76
C ILE A 278 -36.11 -19.35 -1.95
N SER A 279 -35.59 -19.81 -3.09
CA SER A 279 -34.17 -19.71 -3.44
C SER A 279 -33.72 -18.25 -3.56
N GLY A 280 -34.41 -17.46 -4.40
CA GLY A 280 -34.08 -16.06 -4.62
C GLY A 280 -34.24 -15.19 -3.36
N PHE A 281 -35.18 -15.54 -2.46
CA PHE A 281 -35.30 -14.88 -1.17
C PHE A 281 -34.12 -15.20 -0.24
N ALA A 282 -33.62 -16.44 -0.25
CA ALA A 282 -32.43 -16.82 0.52
C ALA A 282 -31.20 -16.04 0.02
N VAL A 283 -31.01 -15.93 -1.30
CA VAL A 283 -29.96 -15.11 -1.93
C VAL A 283 -30.11 -13.64 -1.52
N LEU A 284 -31.32 -13.07 -1.65
CA LEU A 284 -31.61 -11.69 -1.28
C LEU A 284 -31.23 -11.41 0.17
N VAL A 285 -31.62 -12.28 1.11
CA VAL A 285 -31.28 -12.11 2.53
C VAL A 285 -29.77 -12.29 2.74
N GLY A 286 -29.15 -13.28 2.10
CA GLY A 286 -27.70 -13.51 2.20
C GLY A 286 -26.88 -12.25 1.87
N PHE A 287 -27.21 -11.58 0.76
CA PHE A 287 -26.58 -10.31 0.39
C PHE A 287 -27.05 -9.12 1.24
N SER A 288 -28.31 -9.09 1.70
CA SER A 288 -28.84 -7.98 2.53
C SER A 288 -28.16 -7.90 3.89
N VAL A 289 -27.80 -9.05 4.47
CA VAL A 289 -27.11 -9.14 5.76
C VAL A 289 -25.72 -8.49 5.73
N LEU A 290 -25.12 -8.34 4.54
CA LEU A 290 -23.86 -7.61 4.36
C LEU A 290 -23.99 -6.11 4.67
N GLY A 291 -25.21 -5.60 4.86
CA GLY A 291 -25.43 -4.22 5.33
C GLY A 291 -24.89 -3.94 6.72
N PHE A 292 -24.61 -5.00 7.50
CA PHE A 292 -23.95 -4.93 8.81
C PHE A 292 -22.41 -4.96 8.74
N ALA A 293 -21.83 -5.06 7.53
CA ALA A 293 -20.39 -4.86 7.34
C ALA A 293 -20.02 -3.42 7.69
N LYS A 294 -18.82 -3.21 8.26
CA LYS A 294 -18.31 -1.86 8.58
C LYS A 294 -17.44 -1.35 7.45
N PHE A 295 -16.80 -2.24 6.71
CA PHE A 295 -15.97 -1.88 5.59
C PHE A 295 -16.84 -1.62 4.35
N ALA A 296 -16.72 -0.41 3.78
CA ALA A 296 -17.61 0.07 2.73
C ALA A 296 -17.62 -0.83 1.48
N VAL A 297 -16.46 -1.39 1.11
CA VAL A 297 -16.36 -2.31 -0.04
C VAL A 297 -17.19 -3.58 0.22
N PHE A 298 -17.13 -4.14 1.41
CA PHE A 298 -17.92 -5.33 1.77
C PHE A 298 -19.41 -5.00 1.89
N GLN A 299 -19.74 -3.85 2.48
CA GLN A 299 -21.10 -3.36 2.60
C GLN A 299 -21.74 -3.10 1.22
N SER A 300 -20.94 -2.68 0.23
CA SER A 300 -21.43 -2.41 -1.13
C SER A 300 -22.08 -3.63 -1.79
N ALA A 301 -21.73 -4.85 -1.37
CA ALA A 301 -22.35 -6.08 -1.87
C ALA A 301 -23.86 -6.16 -1.61
N VAL A 302 -24.42 -5.36 -0.69
CA VAL A 302 -25.88 -5.18 -0.55
C VAL A 302 -26.51 -4.67 -1.84
N GLY A 303 -25.76 -3.97 -2.69
CA GLY A 303 -26.23 -3.54 -4.01
C GLY A 303 -26.67 -4.73 -4.88
N VAL A 304 -26.03 -5.89 -4.71
CA VAL A 304 -26.46 -7.13 -5.37
C VAL A 304 -27.82 -7.61 -4.85
N ALA A 305 -28.11 -7.47 -3.55
CA ALA A 305 -29.43 -7.81 -2.99
C ALA A 305 -30.55 -6.95 -3.62
N VAL A 306 -30.29 -5.66 -3.86
CA VAL A 306 -31.22 -4.78 -4.59
C VAL A 306 -31.48 -5.34 -5.99
N GLY A 307 -30.40 -5.74 -6.68
CA GLY A 307 -30.48 -6.40 -7.98
C GLY A 307 -31.33 -7.67 -7.99
N VAL A 308 -31.08 -8.57 -7.04
CA VAL A 308 -31.84 -9.83 -6.89
C VAL A 308 -33.31 -9.56 -6.52
N GLY A 309 -33.58 -8.54 -5.71
CA GLY A 309 -34.94 -8.10 -5.39
C GLY A 309 -35.71 -7.63 -6.62
N VAL A 310 -35.09 -6.78 -7.44
CA VAL A 310 -35.66 -6.35 -8.72
C VAL A 310 -35.85 -7.54 -9.66
N LEU A 311 -34.88 -8.45 -9.73
CA LEU A 311 -34.95 -9.67 -10.54
C LEU A 311 -36.16 -10.53 -10.15
N MET A 312 -36.40 -10.73 -8.87
CA MET A 312 -37.56 -11.45 -8.37
C MET A 312 -38.88 -10.78 -8.80
N ILE A 313 -38.96 -9.44 -8.75
CA ILE A 313 -40.16 -8.72 -9.21
C ILE A 313 -40.35 -8.90 -10.72
N ILE A 314 -39.29 -8.76 -11.51
CA ILE A 314 -39.34 -8.85 -12.98
C ILE A 314 -39.64 -10.28 -13.44
N LEU A 315 -39.07 -11.30 -12.79
CA LEU A 315 -39.38 -12.71 -13.05
C LEU A 315 -40.87 -13.02 -12.83
N TYR A 316 -41.50 -12.44 -11.80
CA TYR A 316 -42.92 -12.71 -11.52
C TYR A 316 -43.90 -11.86 -12.33
N THR A 317 -43.41 -10.85 -13.04
CA THR A 317 -44.25 -9.89 -13.79
C THR A 317 -44.05 -9.99 -15.29
N LEU A 318 -42.82 -9.92 -15.78
CA LEU A 318 -42.48 -9.86 -17.21
C LEU A 318 -42.33 -11.25 -17.85
N LEU A 319 -41.69 -12.22 -17.20
CA LEU A 319 -41.54 -13.58 -17.78
C LEU A 319 -42.90 -14.25 -18.13
N PRO A 320 -43.96 -14.15 -17.30
CA PRO A 320 -45.27 -14.69 -17.66
C PRO A 320 -45.89 -14.12 -18.92
N LEU A 321 -45.57 -12.86 -19.27
CA LEU A 321 -46.01 -12.25 -20.52
C LEU A 321 -45.58 -13.13 -21.69
N PHE A 322 -44.28 -13.43 -21.77
CA PHE A 322 -43.69 -14.23 -22.84
C PHE A 322 -44.25 -15.65 -22.88
N MET A 323 -44.42 -16.28 -21.72
CA MET A 323 -44.98 -17.65 -21.63
C MET A 323 -46.41 -17.70 -22.19
N VAL A 324 -47.24 -16.71 -21.89
CA VAL A 324 -48.64 -16.68 -22.33
C VAL A 324 -48.80 -16.15 -23.76
N THR A 325 -47.93 -15.25 -24.23
CA THR A 325 -48.01 -14.70 -25.59
C THR A 325 -47.43 -15.68 -26.62
N LEU A 326 -46.23 -16.18 -26.38
CA LEU A 326 -45.49 -17.04 -27.32
C LEU A 326 -45.92 -18.52 -27.21
N GLY A 327 -46.19 -19.02 -26.00
CA GLY A 327 -46.62 -20.41 -25.82
C GLY A 327 -45.63 -21.41 -26.43
N GLU A 328 -46.08 -22.24 -27.37
CA GLU A 328 -45.25 -23.24 -28.05
C GLU A 328 -44.18 -22.64 -28.97
N THR A 329 -44.36 -21.42 -29.49
CA THR A 329 -43.39 -20.79 -30.40
C THR A 329 -42.06 -20.50 -29.70
N LEU A 330 -42.08 -20.38 -28.37
CA LEU A 330 -40.90 -20.20 -27.55
C LEU A 330 -39.86 -21.30 -27.79
N PHE A 331 -40.30 -22.54 -28.06
CA PHE A 331 -39.44 -23.72 -28.17
C PHE A 331 -39.13 -24.11 -29.63
N TRP A 332 -39.53 -23.30 -30.60
CA TRP A 332 -39.24 -23.57 -32.01
C TRP A 332 -37.73 -23.55 -32.29
N PRO A 333 -37.19 -24.47 -33.14
CA PRO A 333 -37.84 -25.52 -33.94
C PRO A 333 -38.03 -26.87 -33.21
N SER A 334 -37.57 -26.99 -31.96
CA SER A 334 -37.60 -28.21 -31.16
C SER A 334 -38.99 -28.51 -30.60
N LYS A 335 -39.86 -29.16 -31.39
CA LYS A 335 -41.22 -29.58 -30.96
C LYS A 335 -41.24 -30.84 -30.08
N LYS A 336 -40.14 -31.62 -30.05
CA LYS A 336 -40.10 -32.86 -29.25
C LYS A 336 -39.83 -32.54 -27.78
N VAL A 337 -40.74 -33.01 -26.93
CA VAL A 337 -40.63 -33.02 -25.47
C VAL A 337 -39.55 -34.04 -25.13
N LEU A 338 -38.31 -33.60 -24.92
CA LEU A 338 -37.45 -34.33 -24.02
C LEU A 338 -37.99 -34.02 -22.63
N SER A 339 -38.79 -34.92 -22.05
CA SER A 339 -38.79 -35.02 -20.59
C SER A 339 -37.33 -35.16 -20.21
N HIS A 340 -36.82 -34.39 -19.25
CA HIS A 340 -35.46 -34.62 -18.78
C HIS A 340 -35.36 -36.11 -18.42
N ASN A 341 -34.64 -36.87 -19.24
CA ASN A 341 -34.46 -38.28 -18.98
C ASN A 341 -33.72 -38.35 -17.64
N ASP A 342 -34.27 -39.10 -16.70
CA ASP A 342 -33.65 -39.42 -15.42
C ASP A 342 -32.14 -39.53 -15.57
N ASN A 343 -31.40 -38.66 -14.88
CA ASN A 343 -29.96 -38.58 -15.07
C ASN A 343 -29.32 -39.87 -14.53
N LYS A 344 -28.89 -40.74 -15.44
CA LYS A 344 -28.34 -42.05 -15.10
C LYS A 344 -27.13 -41.98 -14.17
N LEU A 345 -26.29 -40.95 -14.33
CA LEU A 345 -25.11 -40.74 -13.48
C LEU A 345 -25.52 -40.36 -12.07
N TRP A 346 -26.45 -39.41 -11.91
CA TRP A 346 -26.94 -39.01 -10.59
C TRP A 346 -27.81 -40.09 -9.93
N ALA A 347 -28.56 -40.85 -10.70
CA ALA A 347 -29.29 -42.02 -10.19
C ALA A 347 -28.32 -43.11 -9.71
N PHE A 348 -27.21 -43.32 -10.42
CA PHE A 348 -26.15 -44.23 -10.02
C PHE A 348 -25.46 -43.76 -8.73
N LEU A 349 -25.00 -42.49 -8.70
CA LEU A 349 -24.34 -41.90 -7.53
C LEU A 349 -25.28 -41.85 -6.33
N GLY A 350 -26.54 -41.46 -6.52
CA GLY A 350 -27.55 -41.45 -5.46
C GLY A 350 -27.78 -42.85 -4.89
N ARG A 351 -27.93 -43.88 -5.73
CA ARG A 351 -28.14 -45.26 -5.26
C ARG A 351 -26.96 -45.79 -4.46
N HIS A 352 -25.74 -45.53 -4.90
CA HIS A 352 -24.52 -46.04 -4.23
C HIS A 352 -24.18 -45.22 -2.98
N SER A 353 -24.35 -43.90 -3.01
CA SER A 353 -24.14 -43.03 -1.84
C SER A 353 -25.12 -43.38 -0.71
N VAL A 354 -26.36 -43.68 -1.06
CA VAL A 354 -27.39 -44.13 -0.11
C VAL A 354 -27.09 -45.53 0.45
N ALA A 355 -26.48 -46.42 -0.34
CA ALA A 355 -26.15 -47.78 0.08
C ALA A 355 -24.85 -47.87 0.90
N ARG A 356 -23.89 -46.97 0.67
CA ARG A 356 -22.57 -46.97 1.33
C ARG A 356 -22.17 -45.54 1.75
N PRO A 357 -22.89 -44.91 2.71
CA PRO A 357 -22.70 -43.50 3.04
C PRO A 357 -21.27 -43.16 3.49
N PHE A 358 -20.66 -43.98 4.36
CA PHE A 358 -19.30 -43.73 4.84
C PHE A 358 -18.25 -43.71 3.71
N LEU A 359 -18.36 -44.60 2.74
CA LEU A 359 -17.42 -44.66 1.61
C LEU A 359 -17.48 -43.40 0.74
N PHE A 360 -18.67 -42.85 0.52
CA PHE A 360 -18.85 -41.63 -0.28
C PHE A 360 -18.44 -40.36 0.46
N ILE A 361 -18.57 -40.33 1.79
CA ILE A 361 -17.97 -39.28 2.63
C ILE A 361 -16.44 -39.31 2.50
N VAL A 362 -15.83 -40.49 2.62
CA VAL A 362 -14.37 -40.65 2.48
C VAL A 362 -13.89 -40.26 1.08
N ILE A 363 -14.60 -40.65 0.02
CA ILE A 363 -14.25 -40.23 -1.35
C ILE A 363 -14.29 -38.70 -1.48
N THR A 364 -15.33 -38.06 -0.94
CA THR A 364 -15.42 -36.59 -0.96
C THR A 364 -14.26 -35.96 -0.19
N ALA A 365 -13.89 -36.51 0.96
CA ALA A 365 -12.75 -36.05 1.75
C ALA A 365 -11.42 -36.22 0.99
N ILE A 366 -11.20 -37.34 0.31
CA ILE A 366 -10.00 -37.57 -0.52
C ILE A 366 -9.88 -36.54 -1.65
N ILE A 367 -11.00 -36.10 -2.23
CA ILE A 367 -11.00 -35.10 -3.30
C ILE A 367 -10.74 -33.69 -2.75
N THR A 368 -11.25 -33.36 -1.56
CA THR A 368 -11.29 -31.97 -1.05
C THR A 368 -10.18 -31.65 -0.05
N VAL A 369 -9.88 -32.57 0.87
CA VAL A 369 -8.94 -32.35 1.98
C VAL A 369 -7.51 -32.09 1.52
N PRO A 370 -6.95 -32.77 0.51
CA PRO A 370 -5.58 -32.48 0.07
C PRO A 370 -5.37 -31.02 -0.32
N PHE A 371 -6.31 -30.42 -1.06
CA PHE A 371 -6.25 -29.00 -1.40
C PHE A 371 -6.40 -28.12 -0.16
N ILE A 372 -7.35 -28.43 0.73
CA ILE A 372 -7.53 -27.63 1.96
C ILE A 372 -6.26 -27.62 2.82
N LEU A 373 -5.48 -28.70 2.85
CA LEU A 373 -4.23 -28.79 3.61
C LEU A 373 -3.06 -28.05 2.95
N THR A 374 -3.14 -27.73 1.66
CA THR A 374 -2.14 -26.95 0.91
C THR A 374 -2.53 -25.47 0.75
N TYR A 375 -3.54 -25.01 1.50
CA TYR A 375 -3.97 -23.61 1.49
C TYR A 375 -3.08 -22.81 2.46
N ASP A 376 -2.32 -21.85 1.95
CA ASP A 376 -1.34 -21.07 2.73
C ASP A 376 -1.85 -19.65 3.06
N ASP A 377 -3.05 -19.30 2.59
CA ASP A 377 -3.71 -18.00 2.84
C ASP A 377 -2.86 -16.79 2.41
N GLN A 378 -2.10 -16.93 1.31
CA GLN A 378 -1.26 -15.85 0.79
C GLN A 378 -2.14 -14.76 0.15
N ILE A 379 -2.33 -13.66 0.87
CA ILE A 379 -3.16 -12.52 0.45
C ILE A 379 -2.27 -11.35 0.03
N SER A 380 -2.48 -10.87 -1.20
CA SER A 380 -1.81 -9.68 -1.74
C SER A 380 -2.69 -8.43 -1.62
N PHE A 381 -2.03 -7.33 -1.24
CA PHE A 381 -2.59 -5.97 -1.23
C PHE A 381 -1.95 -5.11 -2.34
N ASP A 382 -1.24 -5.73 -3.29
CA ASP A 382 -0.60 -5.04 -4.39
C ASP A 382 -1.60 -4.66 -5.48
N SER A 383 -1.99 -3.38 -5.49
CA SER A 383 -2.90 -2.82 -6.49
C SER A 383 -2.27 -2.72 -7.88
N THR A 384 -0.94 -2.76 -8.00
CA THR A 384 -0.24 -2.72 -9.30
C THR A 384 -0.39 -4.02 -10.08
N SER A 385 -0.59 -5.13 -9.37
CA SER A 385 -0.87 -6.45 -9.96
C SER A 385 -2.24 -6.54 -10.63
N GLU A 386 -3.12 -5.56 -10.38
CA GLU A 386 -4.47 -5.50 -10.96
C GLU A 386 -4.50 -4.87 -12.35
N ILE A 387 -3.42 -4.18 -12.74
CA ILE A 387 -3.32 -3.41 -13.98
C ILE A 387 -2.36 -4.12 -14.93
N SER A 388 -2.65 -4.08 -16.23
CA SER A 388 -1.75 -4.63 -17.25
C SER A 388 -0.37 -3.95 -17.21
N SER A 389 0.70 -4.74 -17.36
CA SER A 389 2.08 -4.25 -17.53
C SER A 389 2.29 -3.36 -18.77
N SER A 390 1.26 -3.17 -19.60
CA SER A 390 1.29 -2.26 -20.75
C SER A 390 1.21 -0.77 -20.36
N TYR A 391 0.63 -0.44 -19.21
CA TYR A 391 0.44 0.94 -18.74
C TYR A 391 1.77 1.63 -18.40
N GLN A 392 1.83 2.94 -18.58
CA GLN A 392 3.05 3.72 -18.31
C GLN A 392 3.39 3.76 -16.83
N SER A 393 2.39 3.85 -15.96
CA SER A 393 2.57 3.86 -14.51
C SER A 393 3.25 2.59 -14.00
N VAL A 394 2.85 1.42 -14.52
CA VAL A 394 3.44 0.12 -14.19
C VAL A 394 4.86 -0.01 -14.76
N LYS A 395 5.09 0.38 -16.02
CA LYS A 395 6.44 0.37 -16.62
C LYS A 395 7.41 1.30 -15.91
N GLY A 396 6.96 2.49 -15.52
CA GLY A 396 7.77 3.43 -14.74
C GLY A 396 8.10 2.88 -13.36
N LEU A 397 7.13 2.21 -12.72
CA LEU A 397 7.36 1.55 -11.45
C LEU A 397 8.41 0.44 -11.57
N GLU A 398 8.27 -0.44 -12.57
CA GLU A 398 9.20 -1.55 -12.82
C GLU A 398 10.60 -1.03 -13.15
N ALA A 399 10.72 0.03 -13.96
CA ALA A 399 11.99 0.66 -14.26
C ALA A 399 12.70 1.23 -13.01
N ILE A 400 11.94 1.76 -12.04
CA ILE A 400 12.51 2.19 -10.76
C ILE A 400 12.94 0.95 -9.95
N LYS A 401 12.11 -0.09 -9.86
CA LYS A 401 12.45 -1.34 -9.15
C LYS A 401 13.75 -1.95 -9.69
N GLU A 402 13.88 -2.09 -11.01
CA GLU A 402 15.08 -2.64 -11.67
C GLU A 402 16.32 -1.74 -11.53
N GLY A 403 16.16 -0.42 -11.67
CA GLY A 403 17.29 0.52 -11.74
C GLY A 403 17.77 1.09 -10.40
N LEU A 404 16.84 1.35 -9.48
CA LEU A 404 17.07 2.06 -8.22
C LEU A 404 16.81 1.19 -6.98
N GLY A 405 16.15 0.03 -7.15
CA GLY A 405 15.80 -0.90 -6.08
C GLY A 405 14.31 -0.84 -5.72
N GLU A 406 13.80 -1.92 -5.14
CA GLU A 406 12.34 -2.13 -4.97
C GLU A 406 11.66 -1.07 -4.09
N GLY A 407 12.30 -0.63 -3.01
CA GLY A 407 11.67 0.25 -2.00
C GLY A 407 11.84 1.75 -2.21
N LYS A 408 12.50 2.20 -3.29
CA LYS A 408 12.67 3.64 -3.61
C LYS A 408 11.44 4.31 -4.25
N THR A 409 10.41 3.52 -4.57
CA THR A 409 9.25 3.95 -5.38
C THR A 409 8.19 4.70 -4.58
N PHE A 410 7.95 4.31 -3.33
CA PHE A 410 6.95 4.93 -2.44
C PHE A 410 7.41 4.81 -0.98
N SER A 411 7.84 5.93 -0.40
CA SER A 411 8.22 5.98 1.02
C SER A 411 7.02 5.94 1.95
N VAL A 412 7.26 5.49 3.18
CA VAL A 412 6.32 5.62 4.29
C VAL A 412 6.50 7.01 4.89
N ASN A 413 5.43 7.78 4.97
CA ASN A 413 5.47 9.12 5.53
C ASN A 413 5.11 9.06 7.02
N VAL A 414 6.03 9.39 7.91
CA VAL A 414 5.73 9.59 9.33
C VAL A 414 5.48 11.09 9.53
N VAL A 415 4.24 11.44 9.83
CA VAL A 415 3.82 12.83 10.02
C VAL A 415 3.56 13.06 11.50
N MET A 416 4.26 14.03 12.07
CA MET A 416 4.13 14.42 13.47
C MET A 416 3.54 15.82 13.54
N LYS A 417 2.53 16.03 14.38
CA LYS A 417 1.90 17.33 14.60
C LYS A 417 1.76 17.61 16.10
N GLY A 418 2.42 18.66 16.57
CA GLY A 418 2.34 19.12 17.96
C GLY A 418 1.47 20.36 18.12
N GLU A 419 1.10 20.68 19.36
CA GLU A 419 0.49 21.99 19.67
C GLU A 419 1.52 23.13 19.61
N ASN A 420 2.75 22.81 20.00
CA ASN A 420 3.91 23.70 19.97
C ASN A 420 4.74 23.51 18.70
N LYS A 421 5.67 24.43 18.45
CA LYS A 421 6.59 24.32 17.30
C LYS A 421 7.53 23.14 17.50
N LEU A 422 7.62 22.28 16.48
CA LEU A 422 8.49 21.11 16.43
C LEU A 422 9.82 21.41 15.73
N THR A 423 9.95 22.58 15.09
CA THR A 423 11.14 23.01 14.34
C THR A 423 12.09 23.89 15.18
N THR A 424 12.28 23.54 16.45
CA THR A 424 13.14 24.29 17.38
C THR A 424 14.46 23.56 17.65
N ALA A 425 15.47 24.29 18.13
CA ALA A 425 16.75 23.70 18.50
C ALA A 425 16.64 22.64 19.62
N GLU A 426 15.57 22.69 20.41
CA GLU A 426 15.28 21.73 21.48
C GLU A 426 14.59 20.47 20.96
N THR A 427 13.65 20.61 20.02
CA THR A 427 12.82 19.49 19.53
C THR A 427 13.45 18.71 18.37
N ILE A 428 14.21 19.37 17.49
CA ILE A 428 14.82 18.70 16.32
C ILE A 428 15.79 17.56 16.71
N PRO A 429 16.60 17.64 17.79
CA PRO A 429 17.38 16.50 18.26
C PRO A 429 16.56 15.23 18.51
N TYR A 430 15.38 15.36 19.11
CA TYR A 430 14.47 14.21 19.35
C TYR A 430 13.94 13.63 18.04
N LEU A 431 13.66 14.47 17.04
CA LEU A 431 13.29 14.00 15.70
C LEU A 431 14.43 13.17 15.07
N GLY A 432 15.68 13.58 15.27
CA GLY A 432 16.85 12.81 14.84
C GLY A 432 16.98 11.46 15.55
N ASN A 433 16.67 11.39 16.84
CA ASN A 433 16.66 10.12 17.57
C ASN A 433 15.56 9.19 17.06
N ILE A 434 14.36 9.71 16.79
CA ILE A 434 13.28 8.94 16.16
C ILE A 434 13.72 8.42 14.79
N SER A 435 14.39 9.24 13.96
CA SER A 435 14.95 8.77 12.69
C SER A 435 15.93 7.62 12.87
N LYS A 436 16.86 7.71 13.83
CA LYS A 436 17.80 6.61 14.14
C LYS A 436 17.11 5.36 14.66
N ALA A 437 16.05 5.50 15.46
CA ALA A 437 15.28 4.37 15.97
C ALA A 437 14.55 3.65 14.81
N ILE A 438 13.95 4.41 13.90
CA ILE A 438 13.30 3.88 12.70
C ILE A 438 14.32 3.22 11.76
N GLU A 439 15.51 3.78 11.57
CA GLU A 439 16.57 3.19 10.73
C GLU A 439 17.07 1.84 11.25
N LYS A 440 16.94 1.57 12.56
CA LYS A 440 17.28 0.27 13.14
C LYS A 440 16.22 -0.81 12.88
N VAL A 441 15.05 -0.44 12.38
CA VAL A 441 13.99 -1.39 12.03
C VAL A 441 14.40 -2.17 10.78
N GLU A 442 14.25 -3.49 10.85
CA GLU A 442 14.49 -4.40 9.73
C GLU A 442 13.70 -3.96 8.47
N HIS A 443 14.37 -3.94 7.32
CA HIS A 443 13.87 -3.47 6.02
C HIS A 443 13.72 -1.95 5.83
N VAL A 444 14.22 -1.13 6.78
CA VAL A 444 14.38 0.31 6.56
C VAL A 444 15.76 0.58 5.95
N ASP A 445 15.79 1.16 4.75
CA ASP A 445 17.03 1.55 4.05
C ASP A 445 17.56 2.89 4.57
N SER A 446 16.68 3.89 4.71
CA SER A 446 17.04 5.23 5.16
C SER A 446 15.82 6.03 5.60
N VAL A 447 16.02 7.01 6.47
CA VAL A 447 14.99 7.97 6.87
C VAL A 447 15.38 9.36 6.40
N MET A 448 14.50 10.06 5.70
CA MET A 448 14.73 11.44 5.28
C MET A 448 13.98 12.39 6.20
N THR A 449 14.69 13.34 6.82
CA THR A 449 14.12 14.34 7.75
C THR A 449 15.03 15.59 7.82
N ILE A 450 14.69 16.54 8.69
CA ILE A 450 15.43 17.79 8.92
C ILE A 450 16.93 17.57 9.19
N THR A 451 17.27 16.56 10.01
CA THR A 451 18.66 16.24 10.41
C THR A 451 19.42 15.39 9.39
N GLN A 452 18.71 14.77 8.45
CA GLN A 452 19.23 13.84 7.45
C GLN A 452 18.41 13.97 6.15
N PRO A 453 18.49 15.11 5.44
CA PRO A 453 17.64 15.39 4.29
C PRO A 453 17.89 14.46 3.10
N THR A 454 19.05 13.80 3.06
CA THR A 454 19.49 12.85 2.04
C THR A 454 19.53 11.41 2.55
N GLY A 455 18.86 11.12 3.67
CA GLY A 455 18.92 9.79 4.30
C GLY A 455 20.24 9.51 5.04
N LYS A 456 21.16 10.48 5.09
CA LYS A 456 22.38 10.44 5.90
C LYS A 456 22.39 11.63 6.84
N GLU A 457 22.81 11.37 8.08
CA GLU A 457 22.98 12.43 9.08
C GLU A 457 23.97 13.48 8.61
N ILE A 458 23.63 14.76 8.81
CA ILE A 458 24.56 15.86 8.58
C ILE A 458 25.67 15.74 9.63
N GLU A 459 26.88 15.36 9.22
CA GLU A 459 28.02 15.10 10.11
C GLU A 459 28.27 16.23 11.14
N GLY A 460 28.07 17.49 10.74
CA GLY A 460 28.24 18.64 11.64
C GLY A 460 27.22 18.76 12.78
N LEU A 461 26.19 17.92 12.82
CA LEU A 461 25.17 17.90 13.88
C LEU A 461 25.45 16.85 14.97
N SER A 462 26.26 15.83 14.66
CA SER A 462 26.55 14.75 15.61
C SER A 462 27.49 15.25 16.72
N ILE A 463 27.27 14.77 17.94
CA ILE A 463 28.07 15.20 19.10
C ILE A 463 29.52 14.74 18.97
N ASP A 464 29.75 13.53 18.48
CA ASP A 464 31.10 12.99 18.27
C ASP A 464 31.89 13.83 17.26
N HIS A 465 31.31 14.17 16.11
CA HIS A 465 31.99 15.00 15.11
C HIS A 465 32.23 16.43 15.62
N GLN A 466 31.31 16.98 16.41
CA GLN A 466 31.51 18.29 17.05
C GLN A 466 32.67 18.27 18.05
N LEU A 467 32.77 17.22 18.89
CA LEU A 467 33.87 17.05 19.83
C LEU A 467 35.21 16.84 19.09
N GLY A 468 35.22 16.00 18.05
CA GLY A 468 36.39 15.77 17.21
C GLY A 468 36.86 17.04 16.49
N ALA A 469 35.94 17.85 15.96
CA ALA A 469 36.28 19.13 15.33
C ALA A 469 36.88 20.14 16.33
N VAL A 470 36.43 20.12 17.59
CA VAL A 470 37.03 20.94 18.66
C VAL A 470 38.42 20.40 19.02
N ALA A 471 38.58 19.09 19.18
CA ALA A 471 39.88 18.45 19.44
C ALA A 471 40.88 18.77 18.32
N ASP A 472 40.48 18.64 17.05
CA ASP A 472 41.31 19.01 15.90
C ASP A 472 41.74 20.49 15.92
N GLY A 473 40.85 21.38 16.35
CA GLY A 473 41.14 22.81 16.55
C GLY A 473 42.17 23.04 17.65
N LEU A 474 42.06 22.32 18.77
CA LEU A 474 43.02 22.38 19.87
C LEU A 474 44.38 21.79 19.46
N ASN A 475 44.40 20.65 18.78
CA ASN A 475 45.61 20.03 18.23
C ASN A 475 46.38 20.96 17.27
N LYS A 476 45.67 21.70 16.41
CA LYS A 476 46.28 22.75 15.57
C LYS A 476 46.86 23.88 16.39
N THR A 477 46.18 24.26 17.48
CA THR A 477 46.66 25.29 18.42
C THR A 477 47.93 24.83 19.15
N THR A 478 47.97 23.58 19.63
CA THR A 478 49.16 22.96 20.24
C THR A 478 50.35 22.93 19.27
N LYS A 479 50.14 22.55 18.01
CA LYS A 479 51.21 22.59 16.99
C LYS A 479 51.76 24.00 16.78
N GLY A 480 50.88 25.01 16.67
CA GLY A 480 51.30 26.40 16.56
C GLY A 480 52.07 26.91 17.79
N LEU A 481 51.69 26.48 19.00
CA LEU A 481 52.44 26.77 20.23
C LEU A 481 53.80 26.06 20.26
N GLY A 482 53.90 24.83 19.74
CA GLY A 482 55.15 24.09 19.59
C GLY A 482 56.13 24.78 18.64
N ASP A 483 55.65 25.33 17.52
CA ASP A 483 56.47 26.13 16.60
C ASP A 483 57.03 27.39 17.30
N VAL A 484 56.18 28.07 18.09
CA VAL A 484 56.59 29.22 18.92
C VAL A 484 57.64 28.80 19.97
N GLN A 485 57.46 27.65 20.62
CA GLN A 485 58.40 27.12 21.61
C GLN A 485 59.76 26.75 20.99
N SER A 486 59.76 26.19 19.78
CA SER A 486 60.98 25.91 19.01
C SER A 486 61.71 27.21 18.67
N GLY A 487 60.99 28.22 18.15
CA GLY A 487 61.58 29.52 17.85
C GLY A 487 62.18 30.21 19.08
N LEU A 488 61.53 30.12 20.25
CA LEU A 488 62.08 30.64 21.50
C LEU A 488 63.33 29.87 21.96
N THR A 489 63.43 28.58 21.66
CA THR A 489 64.63 27.78 21.93
C THR A 489 65.81 28.23 21.07
N ASP A 490 65.57 28.48 19.78
CA ASP A 490 66.58 29.00 18.87
C ASP A 490 67.10 30.39 19.32
N VAL A 491 66.20 31.26 19.80
CA VAL A 491 66.57 32.56 20.37
C VAL A 491 67.32 32.41 21.69
N GLU A 492 66.88 31.53 22.60
CA GLU A 492 67.59 31.26 23.86
C GLU A 492 69.03 30.79 23.60
N GLU A 493 69.19 29.81 22.72
CA GLU A 493 70.48 29.22 22.38
C GLU A 493 71.39 30.24 21.68
N GLY A 494 70.83 31.03 20.75
CA GLY A 494 71.54 32.13 20.11
C GLY A 494 72.03 33.19 21.10
N LEU A 495 71.20 33.59 22.07
CA LEU A 495 71.59 34.55 23.11
C LEU A 495 72.66 34.01 24.04
N ARG A 496 72.58 32.73 24.43
CA ARG A 496 73.62 32.07 25.24
C ARG A 496 74.94 31.93 24.48
N GLN A 497 74.88 31.66 23.18
CA GLN A 497 76.07 31.61 22.32
C GLN A 497 76.75 32.98 22.20
N ILE A 498 75.97 34.05 21.99
CA ILE A 498 76.46 35.44 21.96
C ILE A 498 77.08 35.81 23.32
N ALA A 499 76.42 35.45 24.44
CA ALA A 499 76.93 35.69 25.79
C ALA A 499 78.24 34.92 26.08
N GLY A 500 78.36 33.68 25.57
CA GLY A 500 79.57 32.85 25.70
C GLY A 500 80.74 33.37 24.85
N GLN A 501 80.47 33.90 23.66
CA GLN A 501 81.47 34.52 22.79
C GLN A 501 81.98 35.87 23.34
N THR A 502 81.16 36.62 24.09
CA THR A 502 81.58 37.86 24.76
C THR A 502 82.41 37.61 26.03
N ALA A 503 82.26 36.46 26.68
CA ALA A 503 83.05 36.07 27.86
C ALA A 503 84.43 35.50 27.50
N GLY A 504 84.62 34.95 26.29
CA GLY A 504 85.88 34.40 25.80
C GLY A 504 86.56 35.33 24.80
N SER A 505 87.55 36.10 25.24
CA SER A 505 88.39 36.89 24.33
C SER A 505 89.28 35.98 23.47
N SER A 506 88.83 35.57 22.28
CA SER A 506 89.73 35.35 21.13
C SER A 506 88.99 35.27 19.81
N ALA A 507 89.45 36.14 18.91
CA ALA A 507 89.05 36.26 17.53
C ALA A 507 89.13 34.92 16.78
N ASN A 508 88.02 34.50 16.19
CA ASN A 508 88.06 34.10 14.79
C ASN A 508 86.70 34.38 14.14
N GLY A 509 86.73 35.08 13.01
CA GLY A 509 85.55 35.52 12.28
C GLY A 509 84.70 34.35 11.80
N GLY A 510 83.46 34.34 12.24
CA GLY A 510 82.39 33.53 11.69
C GLY A 510 81.08 34.25 11.98
N SER A 511 80.46 34.78 10.93
CA SER A 511 79.12 35.39 10.96
C SER A 511 78.12 34.39 11.54
N GLY A 512 77.69 34.61 12.78
CA GLY A 512 76.72 33.74 13.44
C GLY A 512 75.95 34.50 14.51
N GLY A 513 74.88 35.19 14.07
CA GLY A 513 73.86 35.82 14.91
C GLY A 513 74.25 37.17 15.51
N SER A 514 73.80 38.26 14.88
CA SER A 514 73.79 39.57 15.55
C SER A 514 72.64 39.63 16.57
N LEU A 515 72.72 40.51 17.59
CA LEU A 515 71.56 40.79 18.44
C LEU A 515 70.34 41.26 17.62
N GLY A 516 70.59 41.85 16.44
CA GLY A 516 69.54 42.20 15.47
C GLY A 516 68.78 40.99 14.94
N ASP A 517 69.47 39.89 14.63
CA ASP A 517 68.82 38.65 14.15
C ASP A 517 67.96 38.01 15.25
N ALA A 518 68.40 38.09 16.51
CA ALA A 518 67.64 37.63 17.67
C ALA A 518 66.41 38.52 17.94
N ALA A 519 66.55 39.84 17.80
CA ALA A 519 65.44 40.80 17.90
C ALA A 519 64.41 40.60 16.78
N ASP A 520 64.86 40.40 15.53
CA ASP A 520 64.00 40.09 14.38
C ASP A 520 63.29 38.74 14.55
N GLY A 521 64.00 37.73 15.08
CA GLY A 521 63.44 36.42 15.43
C GLY A 521 62.34 36.52 16.49
N LEU A 522 62.59 37.29 17.56
CA LEU A 522 61.60 37.59 18.61
C LEU A 522 60.41 38.38 18.08
N GLY A 523 60.64 39.35 17.18
CA GLY A 523 59.57 40.11 16.53
C GLY A 523 58.63 39.21 15.71
N LYS A 524 59.20 38.24 14.96
CA LYS A 524 58.42 37.22 14.24
C LYS A 524 57.64 36.34 15.20
N ILE A 525 58.28 35.80 16.24
CA ILE A 525 57.63 34.96 17.26
C ILE A 525 56.49 35.71 17.95
N ASN A 526 56.70 36.98 18.33
CA ASN A 526 55.69 37.80 18.97
C ASN A 526 54.48 38.05 18.06
N SER A 527 54.71 38.27 16.76
CA SER A 527 53.62 38.37 15.77
C SER A 527 52.83 37.06 15.62
N GLN A 528 53.52 35.92 15.65
CA GLN A 528 52.91 34.59 15.60
C GLN A 528 52.07 34.30 16.86
N LEU A 529 52.58 34.70 18.03
CA LEU A 529 51.91 34.55 19.33
C LEU A 529 50.63 35.41 19.39
N GLN A 530 50.66 36.61 18.80
CA GLN A 530 49.47 37.45 18.64
C GLN A 530 48.44 36.81 17.70
N LEU A 531 48.87 36.18 16.60
CA LEU A 531 47.96 35.42 15.71
C LEU A 531 47.31 34.23 16.43
N VAL A 532 48.09 33.46 17.20
CA VAL A 532 47.58 32.33 18.00
C VAL A 532 46.60 32.84 19.07
N SER A 533 46.92 33.94 19.76
CA SER A 533 46.01 34.55 20.75
C SER A 533 44.70 35.03 20.13
N GLY A 534 44.75 35.67 18.95
CA GLY A 534 43.56 36.11 18.22
C GLY A 534 42.72 34.95 17.68
N GLN A 535 43.35 33.82 17.33
CA GLN A 535 42.64 32.59 16.98
C GLN A 535 41.96 31.95 18.20
N MET A 536 42.59 31.98 19.37
CA MET A 536 42.01 31.47 20.63
C MET A 536 40.84 32.33 21.14
N GLU A 537 40.85 33.64 20.91
CA GLU A 537 39.70 34.51 21.21
C GLU A 537 38.47 34.16 20.38
N GLN A 538 38.66 33.71 19.13
CA GLN A 538 37.56 33.31 18.25
C GLN A 538 36.95 31.95 18.60
N THR A 539 37.70 31.06 19.26
CA THR A 539 37.25 29.72 19.67
C THR A 539 36.59 29.69 21.05
N GLY A 540 36.58 30.81 21.79
CA GLY A 540 35.84 30.95 23.06
C GLY A 540 36.50 30.30 24.29
N ASN A 541 37.65 29.63 24.13
CA ASN A 541 38.40 28.98 25.22
C ASN A 541 39.41 29.92 25.92
N ALA A 542 39.07 31.20 26.02
CA ALA A 542 40.03 32.29 26.26
C ALA A 542 40.28 32.68 27.73
N SER A 543 39.57 32.08 28.71
CA SER A 543 39.44 32.73 30.04
C SER A 543 40.72 32.73 30.90
N GLU A 544 41.69 31.84 30.65
CA GLU A 544 42.95 31.77 31.42
C GLU A 544 44.21 31.80 30.55
N ALA A 545 44.18 31.19 29.36
CA ALA A 545 45.36 31.10 28.48
C ALA A 545 45.64 32.41 27.73
N VAL A 546 44.63 33.15 27.28
CA VAL A 546 44.83 34.40 26.52
C VAL A 546 45.51 35.48 27.37
N PRO A 547 45.09 35.79 28.62
CA PRO A 547 45.79 36.75 29.46
C PRO A 547 47.27 36.38 29.70
N GLN A 548 47.57 35.08 29.82
CA GLN A 548 48.94 34.59 29.99
C GLN A 548 49.75 34.72 28.70
N LEU A 549 49.17 34.39 27.54
CA LEU A 549 49.80 34.59 26.22
C LEU A 549 50.04 36.08 25.93
N THR A 550 49.12 36.96 26.29
CA THR A 550 49.28 38.41 26.18
C THR A 550 50.37 38.93 27.13
N ALA A 551 50.46 38.40 28.35
CA ALA A 551 51.54 38.73 29.27
C ALA A 551 52.90 38.28 28.72
N ILE A 552 52.98 37.08 28.13
CA ILE A 552 54.19 36.56 27.48
C ILE A 552 54.54 37.40 26.25
N SER A 553 53.57 37.79 25.42
CA SER A 553 53.76 38.72 24.28
C SER A 553 54.29 40.08 24.76
N GLY A 554 53.76 40.62 25.86
CA GLY A 554 54.24 41.85 26.47
C GLY A 554 55.67 41.75 26.99
N GLN A 555 56.02 40.63 27.62
CA GLN A 555 57.39 40.34 28.07
C GLN A 555 58.34 40.18 26.87
N LEU A 556 57.95 39.45 25.83
CA LEU A 556 58.74 39.29 24.61
C LEU A 556 58.97 40.64 23.89
N GLY A 557 57.98 41.54 23.88
CA GLY A 557 58.14 42.89 23.36
C GLY A 557 59.13 43.75 24.15
N GLN A 558 59.12 43.65 25.48
CA GLN A 558 60.13 44.30 26.33
C GLN A 558 61.53 43.75 26.06
N ILE A 559 61.65 42.43 25.92
CA ILE A 559 62.90 41.71 25.59
C ILE A 559 63.42 42.13 24.21
N GLN A 560 62.55 42.20 23.20
CA GLN A 560 62.89 42.68 21.86
C GLN A 560 63.44 44.11 21.90
N SER A 561 62.75 45.04 22.57
CA SER A 561 63.21 46.43 22.69
C SER A 561 64.55 46.55 23.44
N GLY A 562 64.76 45.70 24.45
CA GLY A 562 66.03 45.61 25.18
C GLY A 562 67.18 45.07 24.32
N LEU A 563 66.90 44.12 23.42
CA LEU A 563 67.87 43.60 22.46
C LEU A 563 68.23 44.62 21.38
N GLU A 564 67.25 45.35 20.86
CA GLU A 564 67.49 46.44 19.90
C GLU A 564 68.35 47.54 20.53
N GLN A 565 68.05 47.90 21.79
CA GLN A 565 68.84 48.87 22.55
C GLN A 565 70.25 48.35 22.86
N ALA A 566 70.39 47.09 23.24
CA ALA A 566 71.69 46.45 23.47
C ALA A 566 72.51 46.32 22.19
N ASN A 567 71.88 46.07 21.04
CA ASN A 567 72.52 46.03 19.72
C ASN A 567 73.10 47.41 19.36
N GLN A 568 72.37 48.50 19.63
CA GLN A 568 72.85 49.87 19.44
C GLN A 568 73.96 50.26 20.44
N GLN A 569 73.92 49.73 21.66
CA GLN A 569 74.91 50.01 22.70
C GLN A 569 76.23 49.24 22.49
N LEU A 570 76.16 48.07 21.86
CA LEU A 570 77.31 47.26 21.42
C LEU A 570 78.19 47.99 20.39
N GLU A 571 77.59 48.81 19.52
CA GLU A 571 78.33 49.65 18.57
C GLU A 571 79.05 50.83 19.24
N ALA A 572 78.63 51.25 20.45
CA ALA A 572 79.08 52.47 21.09
C ALA A 572 80.20 52.31 22.15
N GLN A 573 80.46 51.12 22.72
CA GLN A 573 81.50 51.00 23.77
C GLN A 573 82.04 49.57 24.02
N GLN A 574 83.33 49.38 23.73
CA GLN A 574 84.06 48.10 23.81
C GLN A 574 84.61 47.70 25.19
N ARG A 575 84.13 48.26 26.32
CA ARG A 575 84.76 48.02 27.65
C ARG A 575 83.85 47.56 28.81
N GLN A 576 82.60 47.18 28.56
CA GLN A 576 81.68 46.63 29.59
C GLN A 576 81.14 45.25 29.19
N ALA A 577 82.04 44.29 28.95
CA ALA A 577 81.66 42.92 28.59
C ALA A 577 80.98 42.16 29.76
N GLY A 578 81.41 42.39 31.01
CA GLY A 578 80.91 41.66 32.18
C GLY A 578 79.43 41.89 32.49
N THR A 579 78.93 43.12 32.36
CA THR A 579 77.52 43.47 32.60
C THR A 579 76.60 43.05 31.47
N LEU A 580 77.11 42.98 30.23
CA LEU A 580 76.36 42.53 29.06
C LEU A 580 76.15 41.00 29.07
N THR A 581 77.18 40.23 29.43
CA THR A 581 77.05 38.77 29.59
C THR A 581 76.01 38.41 30.67
N GLU A 582 75.99 39.13 31.78
CA GLU A 582 75.00 38.95 32.84
C GLU A 582 73.58 39.33 32.36
N SER A 583 73.44 40.44 31.61
CA SER A 583 72.15 40.88 31.06
C SER A 583 71.60 39.95 29.99
N LEU A 584 72.46 39.42 29.10
CA LEU A 584 72.10 38.40 28.11
C LEU A 584 71.75 37.06 28.77
N GLY A 585 72.42 36.72 29.87
CA GLY A 585 72.08 35.56 30.71
C GLY A 585 70.69 35.69 31.33
N GLN A 586 70.39 36.84 31.95
CA GLN A 586 69.06 37.13 32.49
C GLN A 586 67.96 37.11 31.40
N LEU A 587 68.28 37.58 30.20
CA LEU A 587 67.37 37.55 29.06
C LEU A 587 67.07 36.14 28.56
N ALA A 588 68.12 35.31 28.43
CA ALA A 588 67.99 33.91 28.09
C ALA A 588 67.17 33.15 29.17
N ASP A 589 67.36 33.46 30.45
CA ASP A 589 66.58 32.87 31.55
C ASP A 589 65.11 33.35 31.55
N GLY A 590 64.85 34.60 31.12
CA GLY A 590 63.50 35.12 30.88
C GLY A 590 62.79 34.42 29.72
N ILE A 591 63.48 34.20 28.60
CA ILE A 591 62.97 33.44 27.45
C ILE A 591 62.73 31.98 27.83
N LYS A 592 63.62 31.37 28.61
CA LYS A 592 63.43 30.03 29.17
C LYS A 592 62.17 29.95 30.03
N SER A 593 61.91 30.95 30.87
CA SER A 593 60.71 31.01 31.71
C SER A 593 59.43 31.15 30.85
N ALA A 594 59.46 31.94 29.78
CA ALA A 594 58.36 32.07 28.83
C ALA A 594 58.10 30.76 28.06
N LYS A 595 59.17 30.07 27.64
CA LYS A 595 59.15 28.74 27.04
C LYS A 595 58.53 27.69 27.99
N ASP A 596 58.94 27.67 29.26
CA ASP A 596 58.41 26.74 30.26
C ASP A 596 56.92 27.04 30.57
N GLY A 597 56.52 28.30 30.54
CA GLY A 597 55.12 28.71 30.64
C GLY A 597 54.28 28.25 29.46
N LEU A 598 54.78 28.45 28.23
CA LEU A 598 54.15 27.96 27.00
C LEU A 598 54.04 26.44 26.96
N ALA A 599 55.07 25.72 27.43
CA ALA A 599 55.04 24.26 27.54
C ALA A 599 53.89 23.78 28.42
N LYS A 600 53.68 24.39 29.60
CA LYS A 600 52.55 24.05 30.47
C LYS A 600 51.18 24.32 29.84
N ILE A 601 51.05 25.42 29.10
CA ILE A 601 49.82 25.75 28.36
C ILE A 601 49.59 24.71 27.25
N SER A 602 50.64 24.38 26.49
CA SER A 602 50.62 23.37 25.44
C SER A 602 50.21 22.00 25.99
N ASP A 603 50.79 21.56 27.11
CA ASP A 603 50.47 20.29 27.77
C ASP A 603 49.01 20.26 28.25
N GLY A 604 48.51 21.35 28.82
CA GLY A 604 47.11 21.46 29.27
C GLY A 604 46.09 21.45 28.12
N ILE A 605 46.40 22.12 27.01
CA ILE A 605 45.58 22.10 25.79
C ILE A 605 45.63 20.69 25.17
N THR A 606 46.79 20.04 25.14
CA THR A 606 46.94 18.67 24.65
C THR A 606 46.10 17.69 25.47
N ALA A 607 46.17 17.75 26.81
CA ALA A 607 45.34 16.90 27.66
C ALA A 607 43.83 17.11 27.44
N SER A 608 43.41 18.36 27.17
CA SER A 608 42.01 18.67 26.85
C SER A 608 41.61 18.15 25.47
N SER A 609 42.51 18.28 24.49
CA SER A 609 42.33 17.76 23.13
C SER A 609 42.20 16.24 23.14
N ASP A 610 43.10 15.55 23.82
CA ASP A 610 43.10 14.09 23.96
C ASP A 610 41.81 13.61 24.64
N MET A 611 41.35 14.29 25.69
CA MET A 611 40.09 13.94 26.34
C MET A 611 38.88 14.12 25.41
N LEU A 612 38.83 15.20 24.62
CA LEU A 612 37.75 15.42 23.65
C LEU A 612 37.82 14.43 22.49
N GLU A 613 39.01 14.03 22.07
CA GLU A 613 39.23 13.00 21.05
C GLU A 613 38.82 11.61 21.56
N ASP A 614 39.16 11.27 22.82
CA ASP A 614 38.70 10.04 23.48
C ASP A 614 37.17 10.02 23.63
N MET A 615 36.57 11.15 24.01
CA MET A 615 35.11 11.29 24.06
C MET A 615 34.49 11.13 22.67
N SER A 616 35.03 11.78 21.64
CA SER A 616 34.59 11.64 20.24
C SER A 616 34.68 10.19 19.75
N ASN A 617 35.72 9.47 20.15
CA ASN A 617 35.93 8.07 19.74
C ASN A 617 35.14 7.06 20.59
N SER A 618 34.57 7.47 21.72
CA SER A 618 33.79 6.61 22.60
C SER A 618 32.48 6.15 21.93
N PRO A 619 32.16 4.84 21.92
CA PRO A 619 30.90 4.33 21.37
C PRO A 619 29.67 4.96 22.02
N THR A 620 29.74 5.19 23.35
CA THR A 620 28.62 5.79 24.09
C THR A 620 28.30 7.21 23.65
N VAL A 621 29.30 8.00 23.24
CA VAL A 621 29.09 9.38 22.76
C VAL A 621 28.58 9.38 21.32
N LYS A 622 29.02 8.44 20.49
CA LYS A 622 28.46 8.25 19.13
C LYS A 622 26.96 7.95 19.18
N ASP A 623 26.50 7.30 20.26
CA ASP A 623 25.10 6.99 20.49
C ASP A 623 24.31 8.11 21.23
N THR A 624 24.96 9.17 21.74
CA THR A 624 24.28 10.27 22.48
C THR A 624 23.43 11.20 21.61
N GLY A 625 23.40 11.00 20.29
CA GLY A 625 22.47 11.69 19.39
C GLY A 625 23.02 13.02 18.84
N ILE A 626 22.11 13.98 18.67
CA ILE A 626 22.34 15.21 17.89
C ILE A 626 22.31 16.44 18.80
N PHE A 627 23.18 17.41 18.55
CA PHE A 627 23.13 18.73 19.17
C PHE A 627 23.06 19.82 18.10
N ILE A 628 22.15 20.79 18.27
CA ILE A 628 21.93 21.87 17.29
C ILE A 628 22.30 23.23 17.89
N PRO A 629 23.49 23.75 17.57
CA PRO A 629 23.86 25.10 17.96
C PRO A 629 22.93 26.16 17.35
N ASN A 630 22.66 27.23 18.09
CA ASN A 630 21.90 28.40 17.59
C ASN A 630 22.45 29.00 16.29
N ARG A 631 23.75 28.82 16.01
CA ARG A 631 24.38 29.28 14.77
C ARG A 631 23.95 28.43 13.56
N VAL A 632 23.74 27.13 13.75
CA VAL A 632 23.24 26.20 12.72
C VAL A 632 21.79 26.51 12.40
N MET A 633 20.97 26.85 13.40
CA MET A 633 19.59 27.30 13.18
C MET A 633 19.50 28.54 12.28
N LYS A 634 20.55 29.36 12.17
CA LYS A 634 20.57 30.55 11.29
C LYS A 634 21.20 30.26 9.91
N ASN A 635 21.70 29.05 9.68
CA ASN A 635 22.31 28.68 8.41
C ASN A 635 21.21 28.54 7.33
N LYS A 636 21.44 29.14 6.16
CA LYS A 636 20.48 29.12 5.05
C LYS A 636 20.19 27.72 4.51
N ASP A 637 21.18 26.84 4.48
CA ASP A 637 21.01 25.49 3.95
C ASP A 637 20.29 24.59 4.96
N PHE A 638 20.55 24.78 6.26
CA PHE A 638 19.78 24.09 7.30
C PHE A 638 18.32 24.58 7.36
N GLN A 639 18.09 25.88 7.14
CA GLN A 639 16.73 26.44 7.02
C GLN A 639 15.96 25.82 5.85
N LYS A 640 16.59 25.61 4.68
CA LYS A 640 15.95 24.86 3.58
C LYS A 640 15.58 23.43 3.98
N SER A 641 16.41 22.76 4.79
CA SER A 641 16.09 21.42 5.31
C SER A 641 14.85 21.46 6.20
N ILE A 642 14.76 22.46 7.10
CA ILE A 642 13.56 22.68 7.92
C ILE A 642 12.34 22.93 7.02
N ASP A 643 12.45 23.84 6.05
CA ASP A 643 11.34 24.19 5.15
C ASP A 643 10.84 22.99 4.34
N ASN A 644 11.73 22.07 3.92
CA ASN A 644 11.36 20.91 3.11
C ASN A 644 10.66 19.79 3.90
N TYR A 645 10.88 19.72 5.21
CA TYR A 645 10.38 18.61 6.06
C TYR A 645 9.44 19.10 7.17
N SER A 646 9.03 20.37 7.16
CA SER A 646 8.12 20.93 8.15
C SER A 646 6.96 21.70 7.54
N PHE A 647 5.86 21.78 8.29
CA PHE A 647 4.72 22.57 7.87
C PHE A 647 5.04 24.06 7.95
N SER A 648 4.33 24.87 7.15
CA SER A 648 4.50 26.33 7.11
C SER A 648 4.38 27.04 8.47
N ASP A 649 3.66 26.46 9.43
CA ASP A 649 3.52 26.98 10.80
C ASP A 649 4.62 26.51 11.79
N GLY A 650 5.47 25.57 11.36
CA GLY A 650 6.52 24.93 12.15
C GLY A 650 6.03 23.97 13.24
N LYS A 651 4.73 23.64 13.27
CA LYS A 651 4.11 22.74 14.27
C LYS A 651 3.98 21.30 13.79
N GLY A 652 4.22 21.04 12.51
CA GLY A 652 4.29 19.69 11.98
C GLY A 652 5.61 19.42 11.28
N VAL A 653 6.00 18.16 11.30
CA VAL A 653 7.20 17.61 10.64
C VAL A 653 6.82 16.33 9.92
N GLN A 654 7.41 16.12 8.75
CA GLN A 654 7.29 14.90 7.96
C GLN A 654 8.65 14.21 7.86
N LEU A 655 8.69 12.93 8.20
CA LEU A 655 9.82 12.04 7.91
C LEU A 655 9.42 11.12 6.76
N SER A 656 10.29 10.96 5.78
CA SER A 656 10.08 10.03 4.66
C SER A 656 10.98 8.81 4.84
N VAL A 657 10.38 7.68 5.19
CA VAL A 657 11.06 6.41 5.46
C VAL A 657 11.10 5.59 4.18
N VAL A 658 12.30 5.30 3.69
CA VAL A 658 12.54 4.48 2.52
C VAL A 658 12.77 3.04 2.95
N LEU A 659 12.04 2.10 2.35
CA LEU A 659 12.22 0.68 2.59
C LEU A 659 13.22 0.09 1.58
N ASP A 660 13.81 -1.07 1.87
CA ASP A 660 14.66 -1.83 0.93
C ASP A 660 13.87 -2.88 0.12
N ILE A 661 12.59 -3.06 0.44
CA ILE A 661 11.65 -4.03 -0.13
C ILE A 661 10.50 -3.35 -0.89
N ASN A 662 9.80 -4.10 -1.74
CA ASN A 662 8.60 -3.62 -2.44
C ASN A 662 7.55 -3.03 -1.44
N PRO A 663 7.14 -1.75 -1.57
CA PRO A 663 6.18 -1.10 -0.67
C PRO A 663 4.77 -1.73 -0.66
N TYR A 664 4.43 -2.53 -1.67
CA TYR A 664 3.15 -3.25 -1.74
C TYR A 664 3.22 -4.65 -1.10
N SER A 665 4.40 -5.12 -0.71
CA SER A 665 4.62 -6.46 -0.17
C SER A 665 4.05 -6.63 1.24
N GLU A 666 3.80 -7.87 1.62
CA GLU A 666 3.39 -8.19 2.99
C GLU A 666 4.48 -7.85 4.02
N GLN A 667 5.76 -8.01 3.66
CA GLN A 667 6.87 -7.61 4.52
C GLN A 667 6.85 -6.11 4.81
N ALA A 668 6.57 -5.27 3.79
CA ALA A 668 6.48 -3.82 3.97
C ALA A 668 5.36 -3.42 4.93
N ILE A 669 4.19 -4.08 4.82
CA ILE A 669 3.06 -3.91 5.74
C ILE A 669 3.48 -4.23 7.19
N ALA A 670 4.21 -5.33 7.39
CA ALA A 670 4.70 -5.72 8.71
C ALA A 670 5.76 -4.73 9.25
N THR A 671 6.67 -4.26 8.40
CA THR A 671 7.68 -3.26 8.74
C THR A 671 7.05 -1.93 9.15
N VAL A 672 5.96 -1.49 8.51
CA VAL A 672 5.23 -0.28 8.94
C VAL A 672 4.78 -0.38 10.40
N ASN A 673 4.26 -1.53 10.84
CA ASN A 673 3.84 -1.69 12.24
C ASN A 673 5.04 -1.61 13.21
N LYS A 674 6.19 -2.17 12.84
CA LYS A 674 7.43 -2.02 13.62
C LYS A 674 7.93 -0.56 13.66
N ILE A 675 7.78 0.19 12.55
CA ILE A 675 8.08 1.63 12.50
C ILE A 675 7.15 2.40 13.45
N LYS A 676 5.86 2.04 13.49
CA LYS A 676 4.88 2.65 14.40
C LYS A 676 5.28 2.47 15.87
N GLU A 677 5.71 1.27 16.24
CA GLU A 677 6.20 0.95 17.57
C GLU A 677 7.49 1.71 17.90
N ALA A 678 8.51 1.65 17.04
CA ALA A 678 9.79 2.33 17.26
C ALA A 678 9.66 3.85 17.41
N ALA A 679 8.82 4.48 16.60
CA ALA A 679 8.58 5.92 16.67
C ALA A 679 7.80 6.31 17.94
N ALA A 680 6.83 5.50 18.37
CA ALA A 680 6.06 5.75 19.59
C ALA A 680 6.92 5.57 20.85
N ASP A 681 7.75 4.52 20.90
CA ASP A 681 8.64 4.24 22.02
C ASP A 681 9.68 5.35 22.22
N GLU A 682 10.28 5.85 21.13
CA GLU A 682 11.27 6.93 21.19
C GLU A 682 10.64 8.31 21.47
N ALA A 683 9.36 8.51 21.11
CA ALA A 683 8.64 9.74 21.44
C ALA A 683 8.21 9.80 22.92
N ALA A 684 8.01 8.65 23.57
CA ALA A 684 7.54 8.57 24.96
C ALA A 684 8.55 9.19 25.94
N GLY A 685 8.07 10.04 26.86
CA GLY A 685 8.94 10.72 27.84
C GLY A 685 9.76 11.88 27.27
N THR A 686 9.47 12.32 26.04
CA THR A 686 10.13 13.46 25.38
C THR A 686 9.15 14.62 25.19
N PRO A 687 9.61 15.82 24.78
CA PRO A 687 8.72 16.91 24.37
C PRO A 687 7.78 16.57 23.20
N LEU A 688 7.95 15.41 22.55
CA LEU A 688 7.12 14.90 21.46
C LEU A 688 6.03 13.91 21.93
N GLU A 689 5.94 13.59 23.22
CA GLU A 689 5.00 12.58 23.75
C GLU A 689 3.52 12.93 23.45
N ASP A 690 3.17 14.22 23.53
CA ASP A 690 1.81 14.71 23.21
C ASP A 690 1.60 14.99 21.71
N ALA A 691 2.62 14.76 20.87
CA ALA A 691 2.49 14.98 19.44
C ALA A 691 1.62 13.88 18.79
N VAL A 692 0.74 14.30 17.88
CA VAL A 692 -0.03 13.36 17.07
C VAL A 692 0.89 12.80 15.99
N ILE A 693 1.25 11.51 16.12
CA ILE A 693 2.04 10.77 15.12
C ILE A 693 1.10 9.94 14.25
N VAL A 694 1.12 10.16 12.95
CA VAL A 694 0.33 9.43 11.95
C VAL A 694 1.22 9.00 10.80
N TYR A 695 0.79 7.97 10.07
CA TYR A 695 1.62 7.28 9.09
C TYR A 695 0.88 7.23 7.76
N GLY A 696 1.53 7.65 6.69
CA GLY A 696 0.98 7.69 5.33
C GLY A 696 1.86 6.94 4.34
N GLY A 697 1.46 7.00 3.06
CA GLY A 697 2.08 6.21 2.00
C GLY A 697 1.41 4.85 1.80
N VAL A 698 1.75 4.20 0.69
CA VAL A 698 1.08 2.99 0.20
C VAL A 698 1.15 1.85 1.21
N ALA A 699 2.33 1.57 1.79
CA ALA A 699 2.49 0.49 2.75
C ALA A 699 1.64 0.71 4.02
N SER A 700 1.48 1.97 4.46
CA SER A 700 0.62 2.29 5.61
C SER A 700 -0.87 2.18 5.27
N GLN A 701 -1.28 2.59 4.07
CA GLN A 701 -2.65 2.38 3.59
C GLN A 701 -2.96 0.88 3.50
N ASN A 702 -2.02 0.07 3.00
CA ASN A 702 -2.17 -1.37 2.92
C ASN A 702 -2.18 -2.04 4.31
N ALA A 703 -1.43 -1.51 5.29
CA ALA A 703 -1.48 -1.99 6.67
C ALA A 703 -2.86 -1.75 7.29
N ASP A 704 -3.38 -0.53 7.17
CA ASP A 704 -4.71 -0.17 7.66
C ASP A 704 -5.80 -0.97 6.90
N LEU A 705 -5.63 -1.19 5.59
CA LEU A 705 -6.51 -2.02 4.76
C LEU A 705 -6.49 -3.50 5.20
N LYS A 706 -5.31 -4.06 5.52
CA LYS A 706 -5.18 -5.43 6.02
C LYS A 706 -5.90 -5.60 7.35
N GLU A 707 -5.69 -4.68 8.30
CA GLU A 707 -6.32 -4.73 9.61
C GLU A 707 -7.85 -4.63 9.51
N ILE A 708 -8.36 -3.66 8.74
CA ILE A 708 -9.81 -3.48 8.61
C ILE A 708 -10.47 -4.61 7.81
N SER A 709 -9.85 -5.03 6.70
CA SER A 709 -10.39 -6.08 5.84
C SER A 709 -10.47 -7.40 6.59
N THR A 710 -9.40 -7.83 7.27
CA THR A 710 -9.38 -9.13 7.98
C THR A 710 -10.38 -9.18 9.14
N THR A 711 -10.44 -8.11 9.94
CA THR A 711 -11.36 -8.01 11.08
C THR A 711 -12.82 -7.99 10.60
N ASP A 712 -13.12 -7.22 9.56
CA ASP A 712 -14.48 -7.10 9.04
C ASP A 712 -14.92 -8.33 8.23
N LEU A 713 -13.98 -9.00 7.55
CA LEU A 713 -14.21 -10.23 6.79
C LEU A 713 -14.78 -11.32 7.70
N SER A 714 -14.07 -11.65 8.77
CA SER A 714 -14.46 -12.71 9.70
C SER A 714 -15.80 -12.40 10.38
N ARG A 715 -16.02 -11.14 10.78
CA ARG A 715 -17.30 -10.71 11.34
C ARG A 715 -18.44 -10.84 10.33
N THR A 716 -18.23 -10.40 9.10
CA THR A 716 -19.26 -10.38 8.06
C THR A 716 -19.60 -11.79 7.58
N MET A 717 -18.60 -12.68 7.42
CA MET A 717 -18.82 -14.10 7.13
C MET A 717 -19.69 -14.75 8.21
N LEU A 718 -19.39 -14.50 9.49
CA LEU A 718 -20.18 -15.04 10.61
C LEU A 718 -21.63 -14.55 10.58
N ILE A 719 -21.85 -13.25 10.39
CA ILE A 719 -23.20 -12.66 10.32
C ILE A 719 -23.97 -13.25 9.13
N MET A 720 -23.34 -13.37 7.95
CA MET A 720 -23.95 -13.96 6.76
C MET A 720 -24.37 -15.42 7.01
N VAL A 721 -23.50 -16.23 7.61
CA VAL A 721 -23.80 -17.63 7.94
C VAL A 721 -24.95 -17.74 8.92
N ILE A 722 -24.99 -16.90 9.96
CA ILE A 722 -26.10 -16.88 10.93
C ILE A 722 -27.40 -16.47 10.25
N GLY A 723 -27.37 -15.41 9.42
CA GLY A 723 -28.54 -14.92 8.69
C GLY A 723 -29.09 -15.97 7.73
N LEU A 724 -28.21 -16.59 6.95
CA LEU A 724 -28.56 -17.67 6.04
C LEU A 724 -29.08 -18.90 6.80
N PHE A 725 -28.41 -19.31 7.89
CA PHE A 725 -28.86 -20.40 8.74
C PHE A 725 -30.27 -20.16 9.28
N ALA A 726 -30.57 -18.94 9.74
CA ALA A 726 -31.90 -18.58 10.23
C ALA A 726 -32.97 -18.70 9.13
N VAL A 727 -32.71 -18.16 7.93
CA VAL A 727 -33.63 -18.25 6.79
C VAL A 727 -33.85 -19.71 6.38
N LEU A 728 -32.77 -20.47 6.20
CA LEU A 728 -32.84 -21.87 5.82
C LEU A 728 -33.53 -22.72 6.90
N THR A 729 -33.34 -22.40 8.17
CA THR A 729 -34.02 -23.09 9.28
C THR A 729 -35.53 -22.89 9.23
N VAL A 730 -35.99 -21.67 8.96
CA VAL A 730 -37.42 -21.35 8.80
C VAL A 730 -37.99 -22.06 7.58
N LEU A 731 -37.26 -22.04 6.48
CA LEU A 731 -37.66 -22.57 5.17
C LEU A 731 -37.74 -24.10 5.17
N PHE A 732 -36.68 -24.77 5.63
CA PHE A 732 -36.66 -26.23 5.71
C PHE A 732 -37.46 -26.75 6.90
N ARG A 733 -37.71 -25.91 7.90
CA ARG A 733 -38.26 -26.29 9.20
C ARG A 733 -37.41 -27.39 9.82
N SER A 734 -36.10 -27.17 9.82
CA SER A 734 -35.05 -28.07 10.30
C SER A 734 -33.80 -27.26 10.63
N MET A 735 -33.09 -27.62 11.71
CA MET A 735 -31.76 -27.06 11.99
C MET A 735 -30.64 -27.91 11.41
N ILE A 736 -30.85 -29.22 11.25
CA ILE A 736 -29.82 -30.14 10.74
C ILE A 736 -29.59 -29.94 9.24
N MET A 737 -30.66 -29.74 8.44
CA MET A 737 -30.51 -29.54 6.99
C MET A 737 -29.63 -28.33 6.64
N PRO A 738 -29.89 -27.14 7.21
CA PRO A 738 -29.04 -25.98 6.98
C PRO A 738 -27.58 -26.17 7.42
N ILE A 739 -27.33 -26.87 8.54
CA ILE A 739 -25.96 -27.08 9.06
C ILE A 739 -25.10 -27.81 8.04
N TYR A 740 -25.55 -28.97 7.54
CA TYR A 740 -24.74 -29.72 6.60
C TYR A 740 -24.66 -29.06 5.21
N MET A 741 -25.70 -28.30 4.79
CA MET A 741 -25.65 -27.50 3.56
C MET A 741 -24.53 -26.47 3.66
N ILE A 742 -24.55 -25.66 4.72
CA ILE A 742 -23.54 -24.62 4.95
C ILE A 742 -22.16 -25.25 5.11
N ALA A 743 -22.01 -26.30 5.92
CA ALA A 743 -20.72 -26.99 6.10
C ALA A 743 -20.16 -27.53 4.77
N SER A 744 -21.01 -28.10 3.91
CA SER A 744 -20.58 -28.59 2.60
C SER A 744 -20.14 -27.47 1.65
N LEU A 745 -20.75 -26.29 1.76
CA LEU A 745 -20.35 -25.09 1.03
C LEU A 745 -19.03 -24.52 1.55
N PHE A 746 -18.78 -24.57 2.86
CA PHE A 746 -17.48 -24.20 3.44
C PHE A 746 -16.35 -25.09 2.91
N ILE A 747 -16.56 -26.42 2.88
CA ILE A 747 -15.59 -27.36 2.30
C ILE A 747 -15.30 -26.97 0.85
N THR A 748 -16.35 -26.68 0.09
CA THR A 748 -16.22 -26.29 -1.32
C THR A 748 -15.48 -24.96 -1.48
N TYR A 749 -15.79 -23.97 -0.65
CA TYR A 749 -15.15 -22.66 -0.67
C TYR A 749 -13.65 -22.79 -0.43
N TYR A 750 -13.21 -23.46 0.64
CA TYR A 750 -11.79 -23.61 0.94
C TYR A 750 -11.06 -24.47 -0.10
N THR A 751 -11.69 -25.52 -0.64
CA THR A 751 -11.10 -26.28 -1.75
C THR A 751 -10.95 -25.41 -3.01
N ALA A 752 -11.95 -24.58 -3.34
CA ALA A 752 -11.89 -23.71 -4.51
C ALA A 752 -10.88 -22.55 -4.34
N MET A 753 -10.77 -22.00 -3.14
CA MET A 753 -9.73 -21.01 -2.78
C MET A 753 -8.34 -21.60 -2.93
N SER A 754 -8.09 -22.81 -2.39
CA SER A 754 -6.80 -23.48 -2.53
C SER A 754 -6.44 -23.78 -3.99
N ILE A 755 -7.39 -24.25 -4.80
CA ILE A 755 -7.15 -24.46 -6.23
C ILE A 755 -6.80 -23.13 -6.91
N THR A 756 -7.45 -22.04 -6.53
CA THR A 756 -7.16 -20.70 -7.09
C THR A 756 -5.79 -20.20 -6.67
N GLU A 757 -5.41 -20.35 -5.40
CA GLU A 757 -4.07 -20.03 -4.90
C GLU A 757 -3.00 -20.85 -5.62
N LEU A 758 -3.22 -22.15 -5.84
CA LEU A 758 -2.32 -22.99 -6.63
C LEU A 758 -2.15 -22.45 -8.07
N VAL A 759 -3.23 -22.02 -8.71
CA VAL A 759 -3.18 -21.50 -10.09
C VAL A 759 -2.49 -20.14 -10.16
N PHE A 760 -2.88 -19.18 -9.32
CA PHE A 760 -2.41 -17.80 -9.46
C PHE A 760 -1.08 -17.55 -8.75
N VAL A 761 -0.87 -18.13 -7.57
CA VAL A 761 0.36 -17.92 -6.80
C VAL A 761 1.45 -18.87 -7.28
N HIS A 762 1.18 -20.18 -7.27
CA HIS A 762 2.22 -21.17 -7.53
C HIS A 762 2.52 -21.39 -9.03
N ILE A 763 1.50 -21.33 -9.90
CA ILE A 763 1.69 -21.54 -11.35
C ILE A 763 1.98 -20.22 -12.08
N MET A 764 1.24 -19.14 -11.78
CA MET A 764 1.40 -17.86 -12.48
C MET A 764 2.42 -16.92 -11.83
N GLY A 765 2.85 -17.18 -10.59
CA GLY A 765 3.88 -16.40 -9.90
C GLY A 765 3.38 -15.07 -9.33
N ASN A 766 2.08 -14.92 -9.06
CA ASN A 766 1.57 -13.75 -8.36
C ASN A 766 2.03 -13.77 -6.89
N ASP A 767 2.26 -12.60 -6.29
CA ASP A 767 2.65 -12.46 -4.88
C ASP A 767 1.59 -12.97 -3.88
N GLY A 768 0.36 -13.17 -4.35
CA GLY A 768 -0.74 -13.67 -3.54
C GLY A 768 -2.07 -13.57 -4.28
N VAL A 769 -3.12 -14.09 -3.64
CA VAL A 769 -4.50 -13.87 -4.05
C VAL A 769 -4.93 -12.48 -3.59
N SER A 770 -5.60 -11.70 -4.43
CA SER A 770 -6.03 -10.35 -4.07
C SER A 770 -6.92 -10.35 -2.83
N TRP A 771 -6.71 -9.38 -1.94
CA TRP A 771 -7.43 -9.23 -0.67
C TRP A 771 -8.96 -9.22 -0.80
N ALA A 772 -9.50 -8.80 -1.94
CA ALA A 772 -10.94 -8.75 -2.16
C ALA A 772 -11.53 -10.14 -2.50
N VAL A 773 -10.71 -11.07 -2.99
CA VAL A 773 -11.15 -12.36 -3.52
C VAL A 773 -11.78 -13.25 -2.45
N PRO A 774 -11.19 -13.45 -1.24
CA PRO A 774 -11.81 -14.26 -0.20
C PRO A 774 -13.24 -13.81 0.12
N PHE A 775 -13.44 -12.49 0.28
CA PHE A 775 -14.75 -11.93 0.59
C PHE A 775 -15.77 -12.18 -0.51
N PHE A 776 -15.52 -11.69 -1.72
CA PHE A 776 -16.51 -11.76 -2.80
C PHE A 776 -16.76 -13.19 -3.22
N SER A 777 -15.73 -14.03 -3.27
CA SER A 777 -15.88 -15.44 -3.60
C SER A 777 -16.68 -16.19 -2.54
N PHE A 778 -16.46 -15.92 -1.25
CA PHE A 778 -17.25 -16.51 -0.17
C PHE A 778 -18.73 -16.14 -0.30
N VAL A 779 -19.02 -14.85 -0.41
CA VAL A 779 -20.39 -14.33 -0.49
C VAL A 779 -21.11 -14.92 -1.70
N ILE A 780 -20.47 -14.89 -2.87
CA ILE A 780 -21.05 -15.36 -4.12
C ILE A 780 -21.25 -16.88 -4.09
N LEU A 781 -20.25 -17.65 -3.66
CA LEU A 781 -20.32 -19.11 -3.64
C LEU A 781 -21.33 -19.60 -2.61
N ILE A 782 -21.40 -18.97 -1.42
CA ILE A 782 -22.42 -19.29 -0.42
C ILE A 782 -23.81 -18.96 -0.95
N ALA A 783 -24.03 -17.75 -1.49
CA ALA A 783 -25.34 -17.35 -1.99
C ALA A 783 -25.82 -18.24 -3.14
N LEU A 784 -24.96 -18.52 -4.13
CA LEU A 784 -25.29 -19.32 -5.30
C LEU A 784 -25.31 -20.83 -5.01
N GLY A 785 -24.39 -21.32 -4.18
CA GLY A 785 -24.28 -22.74 -3.86
C GLY A 785 -25.43 -23.23 -2.96
N VAL A 786 -25.99 -22.35 -2.12
CA VAL A 786 -27.20 -22.66 -1.36
C VAL A 786 -28.37 -23.02 -2.29
N ASP A 787 -28.54 -22.33 -3.43
CA ASP A 787 -29.68 -22.54 -4.33
C ASP A 787 -29.78 -23.99 -4.81
N TYR A 788 -28.67 -24.59 -5.24
CA TYR A 788 -28.65 -25.98 -5.69
C TYR A 788 -28.99 -26.98 -4.58
N SER A 789 -28.54 -26.68 -3.37
CA SER A 789 -28.89 -27.42 -2.17
C SER A 789 -30.37 -27.31 -1.88
N ILE A 790 -30.94 -26.12 -2.05
CA ILE A 790 -32.38 -25.88 -1.86
C ILE A 790 -33.18 -26.72 -2.84
N PHE A 791 -32.84 -26.70 -4.14
CA PHE A 791 -33.55 -27.50 -5.15
C PHE A 791 -33.53 -29.00 -4.85
N LEU A 792 -32.38 -29.55 -4.48
CA LEU A 792 -32.26 -30.96 -4.16
C LEU A 792 -33.05 -31.33 -2.90
N LEU A 793 -32.95 -30.52 -1.84
CA LEU A 793 -33.57 -30.82 -0.55
C LEU A 793 -35.07 -30.53 -0.52
N ASP A 794 -35.54 -29.51 -1.23
CA ASP A 794 -36.97 -29.27 -1.43
C ASP A 794 -37.58 -30.45 -2.18
N ARG A 795 -36.90 -30.96 -3.21
CA ARG A 795 -37.35 -32.18 -3.91
C ARG A 795 -37.34 -33.41 -3.02
N PHE A 796 -36.31 -33.56 -2.20
CA PHE A 796 -36.25 -34.62 -1.20
C PHE A 796 -37.43 -34.57 -0.25
N LYS A 797 -37.82 -33.38 0.24
CA LYS A 797 -39.02 -33.22 1.09
C LYS A 797 -40.32 -33.62 0.40
N GLU A 798 -40.41 -33.48 -0.92
CA GLU A 798 -41.57 -33.97 -1.69
C GLU A 798 -41.54 -35.50 -1.87
N GLU A 799 -40.38 -36.07 -2.19
CA GLU A 799 -40.24 -37.48 -2.55
C GLU A 799 -40.06 -38.41 -1.33
N VAL A 800 -39.79 -37.86 -0.13
CA VAL A 800 -39.59 -38.65 1.09
C VAL A 800 -40.84 -39.45 1.50
N ARG A 801 -42.02 -39.14 0.93
CA ARG A 801 -43.24 -39.95 1.10
C ARG A 801 -43.04 -41.44 0.74
N PHE A 802 -42.06 -41.74 -0.11
CA PHE A 802 -41.68 -43.11 -0.50
C PHE A 802 -40.57 -43.72 0.40
N GLY A 803 -40.24 -43.09 1.53
CA GLY A 803 -39.13 -43.46 2.42
C GLY A 803 -37.86 -42.65 2.16
N ILE A 804 -36.96 -42.57 3.14
CA ILE A 804 -35.76 -41.71 3.07
C ILE A 804 -34.82 -42.15 1.94
N HIS A 805 -34.46 -43.44 1.89
CA HIS A 805 -33.55 -43.98 0.87
C HIS A 805 -34.09 -43.77 -0.54
N GLN A 806 -35.35 -44.17 -0.80
CA GLN A 806 -35.96 -44.01 -2.12
C GLN A 806 -36.21 -42.54 -2.47
N GLY A 807 -36.59 -41.72 -1.49
CA GLY A 807 -36.80 -40.29 -1.65
C GLY A 807 -35.53 -39.57 -2.13
N VAL A 808 -34.38 -39.89 -1.53
CA VAL A 808 -33.07 -39.35 -1.98
C VAL A 808 -32.77 -39.79 -3.40
N VAL A 809 -32.87 -41.08 -3.73
CA VAL A 809 -32.56 -41.58 -5.08
C VAL A 809 -33.46 -40.96 -6.16
N ARG A 810 -34.76 -40.81 -5.87
CA ARG A 810 -35.71 -40.16 -6.81
C ARG A 810 -35.42 -38.68 -6.98
N SER A 811 -35.02 -38.00 -5.92
CA SER A 811 -34.65 -36.58 -5.96
C SER A 811 -33.38 -36.37 -6.77
N MET A 812 -32.36 -37.20 -6.54
CA MET A 812 -31.11 -37.23 -7.30
C MET A 812 -31.33 -37.46 -8.80
N SER A 813 -32.19 -38.44 -9.16
CA SER A 813 -32.49 -38.76 -10.55
C SER A 813 -33.13 -37.59 -11.30
N LYS A 814 -34.07 -36.89 -10.63
CA LYS A 814 -34.85 -35.79 -11.23
C LYS A 814 -34.12 -34.44 -11.22
N MET A 815 -33.39 -34.14 -10.15
CA MET A 815 -32.71 -32.85 -10.01
C MET A 815 -31.33 -32.83 -10.66
N GLY A 816 -30.70 -34.00 -10.88
CA GLY A 816 -29.33 -34.06 -11.38
C GLY A 816 -29.12 -33.36 -12.72
N SER A 817 -29.98 -33.57 -13.72
CA SER A 817 -29.85 -32.87 -15.01
C SER A 817 -30.04 -31.36 -14.88
N VAL A 818 -30.98 -30.94 -14.02
CA VAL A 818 -31.31 -29.55 -13.79
C VAL A 818 -30.15 -28.82 -13.12
N ILE A 819 -29.61 -29.38 -12.03
CA ILE A 819 -28.48 -28.81 -11.29
C ILE A 819 -27.21 -28.76 -12.16
N MET A 820 -26.94 -29.81 -12.94
CA MET A 820 -25.78 -29.84 -13.87
C MET A 820 -25.84 -28.72 -14.90
N THR A 821 -26.99 -28.55 -15.56
CA THR A 821 -27.17 -27.51 -16.57
C THR A 821 -27.07 -26.12 -15.94
N ALA A 822 -27.69 -25.91 -14.78
CA ALA A 822 -27.59 -24.66 -14.03
C ALA A 822 -26.13 -24.33 -13.65
N ALA A 823 -25.40 -25.30 -13.09
CA ALA A 823 -24.00 -25.15 -12.71
C ALA A 823 -23.09 -24.79 -13.90
N ILE A 824 -23.30 -25.41 -15.07
CA ILE A 824 -22.56 -25.09 -16.30
C ILE A 824 -22.90 -23.67 -16.79
N ILE A 825 -24.16 -23.26 -16.69
CA ILE A 825 -24.59 -21.91 -17.10
C ILE A 825 -23.99 -20.84 -16.21
N LEU A 826 -24.08 -21.03 -14.90
CA LEU A 826 -23.52 -20.12 -13.93
C LEU A 826 -21.97 -20.09 -14.03
N ALA A 827 -21.31 -21.23 -14.19
CA ALA A 827 -19.87 -21.26 -14.47
C ALA A 827 -19.52 -20.49 -15.75
N GLY A 828 -20.35 -20.64 -16.81
CA GLY A 828 -20.22 -19.87 -18.04
C GLY A 828 -20.35 -18.36 -17.84
N THR A 829 -21.28 -17.89 -17.01
CA THR A 829 -21.44 -16.45 -16.74
C THR A 829 -20.23 -15.86 -16.01
N PHE A 830 -19.66 -16.58 -15.04
CA PHE A 830 -18.42 -16.15 -14.40
C PHE A 830 -17.20 -16.29 -15.32
N ALA A 831 -17.19 -17.26 -16.24
CA ALA A 831 -16.09 -17.42 -17.21
C ALA A 831 -15.96 -16.22 -18.17
N ALA A 832 -17.03 -15.47 -18.39
CA ALA A 832 -17.01 -14.23 -19.17
C ALA A 832 -16.18 -13.10 -18.51
N MET A 833 -15.83 -13.24 -17.23
CA MET A 833 -14.96 -12.30 -16.50
C MET A 833 -13.46 -12.59 -16.68
N MET A 834 -13.10 -13.79 -17.17
CA MET A 834 -11.70 -14.16 -17.44
C MET A 834 -10.98 -13.20 -18.42
N PRO A 835 -11.61 -12.73 -19.52
CA PRO A 835 -11.00 -11.75 -20.42
C PRO A 835 -11.15 -10.27 -19.97
N SER A 836 -11.50 -10.01 -18.70
CA SER A 836 -11.69 -8.64 -18.19
C SER A 836 -10.39 -7.83 -18.16
N GLY A 837 -9.24 -8.49 -17.96
CA GLY A 837 -7.94 -7.82 -17.78
C GLY A 837 -7.69 -7.30 -16.37
N VAL A 838 -8.57 -7.63 -15.41
CA VAL A 838 -8.44 -7.29 -13.98
C VAL A 838 -8.21 -8.56 -13.19
N ASN A 839 -7.07 -8.65 -12.49
CA ASN A 839 -6.62 -9.87 -11.82
C ASN A 839 -7.62 -10.35 -10.75
N THR A 840 -8.14 -9.45 -9.91
CA THR A 840 -9.16 -9.75 -8.89
C THR A 840 -10.42 -10.37 -9.52
N LEU A 841 -10.91 -9.84 -10.64
CA LEU A 841 -12.11 -10.36 -11.29
C LEU A 841 -11.89 -11.78 -11.84
N MET A 842 -10.70 -12.03 -12.40
CA MET A 842 -10.31 -13.36 -12.88
C MET A 842 -10.19 -14.36 -11.72
N GLN A 843 -9.62 -13.94 -10.59
CA GLN A 843 -9.47 -14.79 -9.40
C GLN A 843 -10.83 -15.13 -8.78
N VAL A 844 -11.71 -14.14 -8.57
CA VAL A 844 -13.08 -14.39 -8.06
C VAL A 844 -13.85 -15.31 -9.03
N ALA A 845 -13.79 -15.05 -10.33
CA ALA A 845 -14.41 -15.91 -11.33
C ALA A 845 -13.89 -17.35 -11.24
N THR A 846 -12.58 -17.53 -11.05
CA THR A 846 -11.96 -18.86 -10.90
C THR A 846 -12.49 -19.58 -9.66
N VAL A 847 -12.49 -18.93 -8.49
CA VAL A 847 -13.01 -19.53 -7.25
C VAL A 847 -14.47 -19.92 -7.41
N VAL A 848 -15.28 -19.04 -8.00
CA VAL A 848 -16.71 -19.29 -8.19
C VAL A 848 -16.94 -20.40 -9.21
N ILE A 849 -16.24 -20.44 -10.36
CA ILE A 849 -16.35 -21.52 -11.34
C ILE A 849 -15.97 -22.86 -10.72
N VAL A 850 -14.78 -22.94 -10.12
CA VAL A 850 -14.29 -24.17 -9.48
C VAL A 850 -15.23 -24.59 -8.37
N GLY A 851 -15.66 -23.64 -7.53
CA GLY A 851 -16.59 -23.88 -6.44
C GLY A 851 -17.95 -24.39 -6.90
N LEU A 852 -18.57 -23.78 -7.90
CA LEU A 852 -19.88 -24.20 -8.40
C LEU A 852 -19.82 -25.56 -9.10
N LEU A 853 -18.75 -25.83 -9.86
CA LEU A 853 -18.53 -27.14 -10.48
C LEU A 853 -18.22 -28.21 -9.43
N LEU A 854 -17.35 -27.92 -8.46
CA LEU A 854 -17.06 -28.82 -7.34
C LEU A 854 -18.34 -29.12 -6.55
N TYR A 855 -19.13 -28.08 -6.25
CA TYR A 855 -20.36 -28.23 -5.49
C TYR A 855 -21.41 -29.04 -6.25
N GLY A 856 -21.70 -28.65 -7.49
CA GLY A 856 -22.70 -29.28 -8.33
C GLY A 856 -22.33 -30.70 -8.76
N LEU A 857 -21.07 -30.94 -9.12
CA LEU A 857 -20.63 -32.21 -9.74
C LEU A 857 -20.12 -33.24 -8.74
N ILE A 858 -19.63 -32.80 -7.57
CA ILE A 858 -18.94 -33.67 -6.62
C ILE A 858 -19.66 -33.65 -5.27
N VAL A 859 -19.78 -32.50 -4.62
CA VAL A 859 -20.28 -32.41 -3.24
C VAL A 859 -21.77 -32.76 -3.14
N LEU A 860 -22.63 -32.15 -3.96
CA LEU A 860 -24.06 -32.46 -3.99
C LEU A 860 -24.35 -33.93 -4.28
N PRO A 861 -23.75 -34.58 -5.30
CA PRO A 861 -24.11 -35.96 -5.61
C PRO A 861 -23.46 -37.03 -4.74
N LEU A 862 -22.34 -36.74 -4.06
CA LEU A 862 -21.64 -37.70 -3.21
C LEU A 862 -21.94 -37.48 -1.73
N LEU A 863 -21.75 -36.26 -1.23
CA LEU A 863 -21.77 -35.95 0.20
C LEU A 863 -23.19 -35.80 0.74
N ILE A 864 -24.03 -35.00 0.08
CA ILE A 864 -25.37 -34.66 0.58
C ILE A 864 -26.27 -35.90 0.75
N PRO A 865 -26.42 -36.81 -0.24
CA PRO A 865 -27.15 -38.07 -0.07
C PRO A 865 -26.65 -38.93 1.09
N ALA A 866 -25.33 -39.04 1.26
CA ALA A 866 -24.73 -39.84 2.32
C ALA A 866 -25.05 -39.26 3.70
N ILE A 867 -24.99 -37.94 3.86
CA ILE A 867 -25.35 -37.24 5.10
C ILE A 867 -26.86 -37.40 5.39
N ILE A 868 -27.73 -37.17 4.41
CA ILE A 868 -29.19 -37.31 4.59
C ILE A 868 -29.55 -38.71 5.12
N VAL A 869 -28.98 -39.76 4.52
CA VAL A 869 -29.26 -41.13 4.97
C VAL A 869 -28.69 -41.41 6.35
N THR A 870 -27.51 -40.88 6.66
CA THR A 870 -26.86 -41.06 7.97
C THR A 870 -27.68 -40.44 9.09
N PHE A 871 -28.26 -39.25 8.88
CA PHE A 871 -29.13 -38.59 9.87
C PHE A 871 -30.54 -39.17 9.93
N GLY A 872 -31.03 -39.85 8.89
CA GLY A 872 -32.34 -40.50 8.89
C GLY A 872 -33.50 -39.54 9.24
N GLU A 873 -34.33 -39.90 10.23
CA GLU A 873 -35.42 -39.01 10.71
C GLU A 873 -34.89 -37.78 11.50
N GLY A 874 -33.62 -37.78 11.90
CA GLY A 874 -32.95 -36.64 12.54
C GLY A 874 -32.86 -35.40 11.63
N ASN A 875 -33.01 -35.56 10.32
CA ASN A 875 -33.02 -34.45 9.36
C ASN A 875 -34.11 -33.40 9.63
N TRP A 876 -35.19 -33.71 10.35
CA TRP A 876 -36.25 -32.74 10.66
C TRP A 876 -36.17 -32.18 12.09
N TRP A 877 -35.10 -32.47 12.83
CA TRP A 877 -34.93 -31.93 14.18
C TRP A 877 -34.75 -30.40 14.13
N PRO A 878 -35.35 -29.64 15.06
CA PRO A 878 -36.21 -30.05 16.20
C PRO A 878 -37.72 -30.13 15.89
N PHE A 879 -38.16 -29.72 14.70
CA PHE A 879 -39.58 -29.48 14.41
C PHE A 879 -40.39 -30.72 14.05
N GLY A 880 -39.70 -31.82 13.73
CA GLY A 880 -40.31 -33.08 13.34
C GLY A 880 -40.88 -33.07 11.92
N ARG A 881 -41.02 -34.27 11.35
CA ARG A 881 -41.53 -34.45 10.00
C ARG A 881 -43.04 -34.21 9.95
N LYS A 882 -43.50 -33.33 9.05
CA LYS A 882 -44.93 -33.14 8.80
C LYS A 882 -45.48 -34.38 8.09
N LYS A 883 -46.27 -35.22 8.79
CA LYS A 883 -46.97 -36.36 8.18
C LYS A 883 -47.96 -35.80 7.15
N VAL A 884 -47.70 -36.04 5.87
CA VAL A 884 -48.67 -35.76 4.81
C VAL A 884 -49.80 -36.76 5.00
N LYS A 885 -51.03 -36.29 5.27
CA LYS A 885 -52.22 -37.15 5.24
C LYS A 885 -52.32 -37.69 3.81
N GLU A 886 -52.37 -39.02 3.68
CA GLU A 886 -52.49 -39.74 2.41
C GLU A 886 -53.67 -39.24 1.56
#